data_AF-A0A1A8RNS9-F1
#
_entry.id   AF-A0A1A8RNS9-F1
#
_cell.length_a   1.000
_cell.length_b   1.000
_cell.length_c   1.000
_cell.angle_alpha   90.00
_cell.angle_beta   90.00
_cell.angle_gamma   90.00
#
_symmetry.space_group_name_H-M   'P 1'
#
loop_
_entity.id
_entity.type
_entity.pdbx_description
1 polymer ?
#
loop_
_entity_poly.entity_id
_entity_poly.type
_entity_poly.pdbx_seq_one_letter_code
_entity_poly.pdbx_strand_id
1 'polypeptide(L)'
;VIRGEKYDGRRADVWSCGVILFALLVGALPFDHDNLRQLLEKVKSGVFHMPHFIPPDCQALLKGMIEVSAEKRLTLEAIQKHSWYLGGRNEPCPEQPPPRKVCVKRILSLTDLDPDVLESMYSLGCFRDRVKLTQDLTIEEENQEKMIYYLLLDRKERYPSCEDEDLPPRNDLDPPRKRVDSPMLTRHSRCCPVRKSLEVLSVTDQGSPTPPRRALDTNAHSQSPGGSGGLSNSSSTHWRTRLNSFKNNLLGSPRFHRRKLQVPTSEDMSSLTPESSPELAKRSWFGNFISLEKEEQIFVLIRDKPLSSIKADIVHAFLSIPSLSHSVVSQNSFRAEYKSSGAILATMYMQSDPSMGLISKIQQHLPLSLHMSLSAQGQTMLSALVFSTLLWLSLILTLRLCLKLLLSYHRWMFELHGKVSNTTKVWVSLLRLFSRRKPLLYSYQTSLPHLPVPAIKDTLSRYLESVRPLLTDQELKRMTDLANDFESTLGNRLQRYLKLKALWATNYVSDWWEEYIYLRGRGPIMVNSNYYGMDFLYVTPTTVQAARAGNTITALLLYRRKVNKEELTPSRVPGTDIPLCAAQCERMFNTTRTPGAETDVLQHWLDSDFVVVYHRGRYFRLWVYRGGRLLSPRELEHQIQSILDDPSPPFPGEEKLGALTAGDRCPWAQMREQFFSSGVNRRSLDAIERAAFFVTLDDEEQGMKGDDPAGNLDRYAKSLLHGKCYDRWFDKSFSIVIYKNGKN
;
A
#
# COMPACT_ATOMS: atom_id res chain seq x y z
N VAL A 1 -12.91 -1.68 -29.80
CA VAL A 1 -13.07 -1.09 -28.44
C VAL A 1 -13.83 0.23 -28.48
N ILE A 2 -13.26 1.30 -29.05
CA ILE A 2 -13.84 2.66 -28.99
C ILE A 2 -15.18 2.80 -29.76
N ARG A 3 -15.42 1.99 -30.79
CA ARG A 3 -16.68 1.96 -31.57
C ARG A 3 -17.71 0.95 -31.06
N GLY A 4 -17.43 0.24 -29.96
CA GLY A 4 -18.33 -0.81 -29.42
C GLY A 4 -18.36 -2.12 -30.23
N GLU A 5 -17.55 -2.24 -31.29
CA GLU A 5 -17.42 -3.44 -32.11
C GLU A 5 -16.56 -4.54 -31.45
N LYS A 6 -16.72 -5.78 -31.93
CA LYS A 6 -16.01 -6.99 -31.46
C LYS A 6 -14.49 -6.76 -31.50
N TYR A 7 -13.84 -6.96 -30.36
CA TYR A 7 -12.41 -6.73 -30.18
C TYR A 7 -11.59 -7.93 -30.68
N ASP A 8 -10.64 -7.67 -31.57
CA ASP A 8 -9.61 -8.62 -31.99
C ASP A 8 -8.25 -8.11 -31.48
N GLY A 9 -7.66 -8.85 -30.54
CA GLY A 9 -6.41 -8.49 -29.88
C GLY A 9 -5.25 -8.34 -30.87
N ARG A 10 -5.12 -9.25 -31.84
CA ARG A 10 -4.01 -9.22 -32.81
C ARG A 10 -4.04 -7.94 -33.65
N ARG A 11 -5.23 -7.54 -34.08
CA ARG A 11 -5.42 -6.30 -34.86
C ARG A 11 -5.25 -5.05 -34.00
N ALA A 12 -5.57 -5.12 -32.71
CA ALA A 12 -5.33 -4.04 -31.76
C ALA A 12 -3.83 -3.88 -31.42
N ASP A 13 -3.10 -4.99 -31.37
CA ASP A 13 -1.65 -4.98 -31.17
C ASP A 13 -0.95 -4.33 -32.36
N VAL A 14 -1.33 -4.65 -33.60
CA VAL A 14 -0.79 -3.98 -34.80
C VAL A 14 -1.02 -2.46 -34.75
N TRP A 15 -2.19 -2.01 -34.33
CA TRP A 15 -2.47 -0.58 -34.14
C TRP A 15 -1.53 0.03 -33.09
N SER A 16 -1.39 -0.63 -31.94
CA SER A 16 -0.50 -0.18 -30.85
C SER A 16 0.96 -0.13 -31.31
N CYS A 17 1.43 -1.15 -32.02
CA CYS A 17 2.76 -1.17 -32.64
C CYS A 17 2.94 -0.03 -33.64
N GLY A 18 1.91 0.32 -34.42
CA GLY A 18 1.94 1.45 -35.35
C GLY A 18 2.08 2.78 -34.63
N VAL A 19 1.32 2.98 -33.55
CA VAL A 19 1.41 4.17 -32.68
C VAL A 19 2.80 4.29 -32.04
N ILE A 20 3.35 3.19 -31.53
CA ILE A 20 4.70 3.15 -30.96
C ILE A 20 5.75 3.43 -32.02
N LEU A 21 5.66 2.79 -33.19
CA LEU A 21 6.59 3.02 -34.29
C LEU A 21 6.57 4.48 -34.75
N PHE A 22 5.38 5.09 -34.86
CA PHE A 22 5.24 6.51 -35.12
C PHE A 22 5.93 7.35 -34.03
N ALA A 23 5.71 7.04 -32.75
CA ALA A 23 6.32 7.74 -31.64
C ALA A 23 7.86 7.61 -31.63
N LEU A 24 8.40 6.44 -31.99
CA LEU A 24 9.85 6.22 -32.10
C LEU A 24 10.47 7.01 -33.26
N LEU A 25 9.75 7.15 -34.37
CA LEU A 25 10.23 7.88 -35.56
C LEU A 25 10.07 9.40 -35.43
N VAL A 26 9.03 9.86 -34.73
CA VAL A 26 8.62 11.28 -34.69
C VAL A 26 8.94 11.93 -33.36
N GLY A 27 9.08 11.16 -32.28
CA GLY A 27 9.23 11.67 -30.92
C GLY A 27 7.94 12.23 -30.30
N ALA A 28 6.79 11.99 -30.95
CA ALA A 28 5.47 12.45 -30.51
C ALA A 28 4.39 11.42 -30.87
N LEU A 29 3.26 11.43 -30.16
CA LEU A 29 2.13 10.54 -30.45
C LEU A 29 1.37 11.00 -31.71
N PRO A 30 0.86 10.06 -32.53
CA PRO A 30 0.06 10.39 -33.72
C PRO A 30 -1.28 11.04 -33.36
N PHE A 31 -1.82 10.76 -32.17
CA PHE A 31 -3.04 11.36 -31.64
C PHE A 31 -2.78 11.90 -30.24
N ASP A 32 -2.99 13.19 -30.05
CA ASP A 32 -2.87 13.85 -28.75
C ASP A 32 -3.92 14.97 -28.59
N HIS A 33 -4.46 15.09 -27.36
CA HIS A 33 -5.42 16.13 -26.97
C HIS A 33 -5.68 16.12 -25.46
N ASP A 34 -5.78 17.31 -24.84
CA ASP A 34 -6.02 17.48 -23.39
C ASP A 34 -7.40 16.96 -22.94
N ASN A 35 -8.40 17.10 -23.82
CA ASN A 35 -9.76 16.58 -23.57
C ASN A 35 -9.91 15.16 -24.12
N LEU A 36 -10.16 14.19 -23.23
CA LEU A 36 -10.34 12.77 -23.56
C LEU A 36 -11.42 12.53 -24.63
N ARG A 37 -12.52 13.28 -24.63
CA ARG A 37 -13.60 13.11 -25.61
C ARG A 37 -13.12 13.47 -27.02
N GLN A 38 -12.39 14.58 -27.14
CA GLN A 38 -11.82 15.02 -28.41
C GLN A 38 -10.65 14.14 -28.85
N LEU A 39 -9.83 13.63 -27.91
CA LEU A 39 -8.81 12.61 -28.21
C LEU A 39 -9.47 11.36 -28.81
N LEU A 40 -10.53 10.85 -28.18
CA LEU A 40 -11.26 9.69 -28.68
C LEU A 40 -11.93 9.95 -30.03
N GLU A 41 -12.39 11.18 -30.30
CA GLU A 41 -12.90 11.57 -31.62
C GLU A 41 -11.80 11.60 -32.69
N LYS A 42 -10.60 12.10 -32.37
CA LYS A 42 -9.42 12.03 -33.26
C LYS A 42 -8.99 10.59 -33.54
N VAL A 43 -8.97 9.73 -32.52
CA VAL A 43 -8.68 8.30 -32.68
C VAL A 43 -9.77 7.61 -33.51
N LYS A 44 -11.04 8.01 -33.36
CA LYS A 44 -12.15 7.49 -34.18
C LYS A 44 -12.08 7.94 -35.63
N SER A 45 -11.57 9.15 -35.91
CA SER A 45 -11.38 9.67 -37.27
C SER A 45 -10.14 9.08 -37.94
N GLY A 46 -9.12 8.72 -37.16
CA GLY A 46 -7.86 8.15 -37.68
C GLY A 46 -6.98 9.13 -38.43
N VAL A 47 -7.32 10.42 -38.39
CA VAL A 47 -6.57 11.46 -39.08
C VAL A 47 -5.43 11.90 -38.17
N PHE A 48 -4.20 11.59 -38.58
CA PHE A 48 -2.98 12.06 -37.94
C PHE A 48 -2.04 12.68 -38.96
N HIS A 49 -1.20 13.61 -38.52
CA HIS A 49 -0.24 14.29 -39.38
C HIS A 49 0.99 13.41 -39.61
N MET A 50 1.25 13.05 -40.86
CA MET A 50 2.45 12.30 -41.26
C MET A 50 3.58 13.27 -41.63
N PRO A 51 4.69 13.33 -40.88
CA PRO A 51 5.79 14.21 -41.21
C PRO A 51 6.50 13.83 -42.52
N HIS A 52 6.89 14.83 -43.31
CA HIS A 52 7.52 14.63 -44.62
C HIS A 52 8.92 13.98 -44.56
N PHE A 53 9.60 14.04 -43.41
CA PHE A 53 10.93 13.44 -43.24
C PHE A 53 10.90 11.91 -43.13
N ILE A 54 9.72 11.30 -42.90
CA ILE A 54 9.58 9.85 -42.85
C ILE A 54 9.64 9.29 -44.28
N PRO A 55 10.45 8.27 -44.58
CA PRO A 55 10.53 7.68 -45.91
C PRO A 55 9.15 7.20 -46.42
N PRO A 56 8.83 7.34 -47.72
CA PRO A 56 7.52 6.98 -48.29
C PRO A 56 7.07 5.55 -47.95
N ASP A 57 7.99 4.58 -47.98
CA ASP A 57 7.69 3.19 -47.64
C ASP A 57 7.33 3.02 -46.16
N CYS A 58 7.97 3.78 -45.27
CA CYS A 58 7.64 3.79 -43.85
C CYS A 58 6.28 4.47 -43.61
N GLN A 59 5.98 5.55 -44.35
CA GLN A 59 4.66 6.19 -44.29
C GLN A 59 3.54 5.24 -44.74
N ALA A 60 3.77 4.44 -45.78
CA ALA A 60 2.83 3.44 -46.26
C ALA A 60 2.57 2.35 -45.19
N LEU A 61 3.64 1.89 -44.54
CA LEU A 61 3.54 0.93 -43.44
C LEU A 61 2.74 1.52 -42.26
N LEU A 62 3.07 2.74 -41.81
CA LEU A 62 2.39 3.41 -40.71
C LEU A 62 0.91 3.65 -41.00
N LYS A 63 0.55 4.07 -42.23
CA LYS A 63 -0.85 4.22 -42.64
C LYS A 63 -1.60 2.88 -42.60
N GLY A 64 -0.97 1.79 -43.01
CA GLY A 64 -1.57 0.45 -42.94
C GLY A 64 -1.68 -0.13 -41.53
N MET A 65 -0.77 0.23 -40.62
CA MET A 65 -0.79 -0.20 -39.21
C MET A 65 -1.80 0.62 -38.38
N ILE A 66 -1.87 1.94 -38.61
CA ILE A 66 -2.78 2.89 -37.94
C ILE A 66 -4.06 3.08 -38.79
N GLU A 67 -4.50 2.03 -39.50
CA GLU A 67 -5.78 2.03 -40.22
C GLU A 67 -6.92 1.80 -39.23
N VAL A 68 -7.93 2.68 -39.23
CA VAL A 68 -9.02 2.66 -38.24
C VAL A 68 -9.92 1.45 -38.45
N SER A 69 -10.19 1.10 -39.70
CA SER A 69 -10.96 -0.10 -40.00
C SER A 69 -10.12 -1.34 -39.72
N ALA A 70 -10.54 -2.13 -38.71
CA ALA A 70 -9.82 -3.33 -38.32
C ALA A 70 -9.71 -4.35 -39.47
N GLU A 71 -10.65 -4.36 -40.42
CA GLU A 71 -10.63 -5.27 -41.58
C GLU A 71 -9.63 -4.87 -42.66
N LYS A 72 -9.37 -3.56 -42.80
CA LYS A 72 -8.41 -3.02 -43.78
C LYS A 72 -7.00 -2.87 -43.20
N ARG A 73 -6.86 -2.98 -41.87
CA ARG A 73 -5.58 -2.90 -41.18
C ARG A 73 -4.66 -4.04 -41.59
N LEU A 74 -3.39 -3.71 -41.77
CA LEU A 74 -2.36 -4.70 -42.11
C LEU A 74 -2.32 -5.82 -41.07
N THR A 75 -2.15 -7.05 -41.54
CA THR A 75 -1.85 -8.20 -40.69
C THR A 75 -0.36 -8.24 -40.39
N LEU A 76 0.02 -8.94 -39.32
CA LEU A 76 1.43 -9.11 -38.98
C LEU A 76 2.23 -9.78 -40.11
N GLU A 77 1.62 -10.73 -40.80
CA GLU A 77 2.22 -11.39 -41.99
C GLU A 77 2.44 -10.41 -43.15
N ALA A 78 1.53 -9.46 -43.37
CA ALA A 78 1.68 -8.43 -44.39
C ALA A 78 2.77 -7.42 -44.02
N ILE A 79 2.89 -7.08 -42.74
CA ILE A 79 3.96 -6.21 -42.21
C ILE A 79 5.33 -6.86 -42.41
N GLN A 80 5.47 -8.16 -42.13
CA GLN A 80 6.72 -8.90 -42.31
C GLN A 80 7.19 -8.97 -43.77
N LYS A 81 6.27 -8.82 -44.72
CA LYS A 81 6.55 -8.79 -46.17
C LYS A 81 6.69 -7.37 -46.72
N HIS A 82 6.50 -6.33 -45.88
CA HIS A 82 6.53 -4.94 -46.31
C HIS A 82 7.97 -4.50 -46.65
N SER A 83 8.15 -3.75 -47.75
CA SER A 83 9.47 -3.33 -48.25
C SER A 83 10.33 -2.64 -47.19
N TRP A 84 9.72 -1.75 -46.38
CA TRP A 84 10.40 -1.10 -45.26
C TRP A 84 10.88 -2.07 -44.17
N TYR A 85 10.10 -3.11 -43.85
CA TYR A 85 10.47 -4.12 -42.85
C TYR A 85 11.58 -5.03 -43.36
N LEU A 86 11.54 -5.39 -44.64
CA LEU A 86 12.57 -6.19 -45.29
C LEU A 86 13.87 -5.40 -45.50
N GLY A 87 13.79 -4.10 -45.78
CA GLY A 87 14.95 -3.22 -45.94
C GLY A 87 15.82 -3.12 -44.67
N GLY A 88 15.21 -3.26 -43.48
CA GLY A 88 15.93 -3.31 -42.20
C GLY A 88 16.60 -4.65 -41.87
N ARG A 89 16.41 -5.72 -42.68
CA ARG A 89 17.10 -7.01 -42.47
C ARG A 89 18.54 -7.05 -42.99
N ASN A 90 18.95 -6.06 -43.78
CA ASN A 90 20.29 -5.99 -44.36
C ASN A 90 21.31 -5.22 -43.49
N GLU A 91 20.88 -4.65 -42.36
CA GLU A 91 21.83 -4.30 -41.30
C GLU A 91 22.26 -5.59 -40.59
N PRO A 92 23.56 -5.89 -40.48
CA PRO A 92 24.00 -7.03 -39.69
C PRO A 92 23.47 -6.83 -38.27
N CYS A 93 22.57 -7.72 -37.85
CA CYS A 93 22.20 -7.83 -36.46
C CYS A 93 23.51 -7.96 -35.68
N PRO A 94 23.76 -7.17 -34.60
CA PRO A 94 24.99 -7.34 -33.83
C PRO A 94 25.08 -8.82 -33.45
N GLU A 95 26.11 -9.50 -33.97
CA GLU A 95 26.31 -10.92 -33.71
C GLU A 95 26.26 -11.10 -32.20
N GLN A 96 25.21 -11.80 -31.73
CA GLN A 96 25.24 -12.24 -30.36
C GLN A 96 26.44 -13.17 -30.28
N PRO A 97 27.37 -12.94 -29.33
CA PRO A 97 28.47 -13.88 -29.14
C PRO A 97 27.85 -15.27 -28.98
N PRO A 98 28.42 -16.32 -29.60
CA PRO A 98 27.92 -17.66 -29.42
C PRO A 98 27.82 -17.95 -27.92
N PRO A 99 26.75 -18.62 -27.45
CA PRO A 99 26.58 -18.92 -26.04
C PRO A 99 27.81 -19.69 -25.55
N ARG A 100 28.58 -19.08 -24.66
CA ARG A 100 29.75 -19.70 -24.02
C ARG A 100 29.22 -20.90 -23.23
N LYS A 101 29.54 -22.10 -23.69
CA LYS A 101 29.18 -23.34 -22.99
C LYS A 101 30.06 -23.42 -21.75
N VAL A 102 29.44 -23.50 -20.57
CA VAL A 102 30.15 -23.79 -19.32
C VAL A 102 30.63 -25.22 -19.38
N CYS A 103 31.93 -25.43 -19.62
CA CYS A 103 32.55 -26.75 -19.59
C CYS A 103 32.90 -27.10 -18.14
N VAL A 104 32.19 -28.08 -17.59
CA VAL A 104 32.56 -28.72 -16.32
C VAL A 104 33.89 -29.44 -16.52
N LYS A 105 34.96 -28.95 -15.92
CA LYS A 105 36.28 -29.59 -15.98
C LYS A 105 36.48 -30.52 -14.79
N ARG A 106 37.36 -31.50 -14.93
CA ARG A 106 37.82 -32.33 -13.82
C ARG A 106 38.67 -31.50 -12.87
N ILE A 107 38.30 -31.49 -11.59
CA ILE A 107 39.07 -30.84 -10.52
C ILE A 107 40.03 -31.89 -9.96
N LEU A 108 41.34 -31.63 -10.03
CA LEU A 108 42.39 -32.59 -9.66
C LEU A 108 42.93 -32.33 -8.26
N SER A 109 42.90 -31.07 -7.80
CA SER A 109 43.35 -30.66 -6.47
C SER A 109 42.37 -29.69 -5.80
N LEU A 110 42.36 -29.73 -4.47
CA LEU A 110 41.64 -28.80 -3.60
C LEU A 110 42.11 -27.34 -3.76
N THR A 111 43.34 -27.14 -4.23
CA THR A 111 43.93 -25.83 -4.55
C THR A 111 43.43 -25.23 -5.85
N ASP A 112 42.77 -26.03 -6.70
CA ASP A 112 42.23 -25.56 -7.99
C ASP A 112 40.84 -24.93 -7.84
N LEU A 113 40.30 -24.94 -6.62
CA LEU A 113 38.99 -24.39 -6.32
C LEU A 113 39.10 -22.92 -5.91
N ASP A 114 38.26 -22.08 -6.52
CA ASP A 114 38.18 -20.65 -6.20
C ASP A 114 37.54 -20.47 -4.81
N PRO A 115 38.25 -19.83 -3.87
CA PRO A 115 37.81 -19.72 -2.48
C PRO A 115 36.51 -18.90 -2.34
N ASP A 116 36.31 -17.88 -3.18
CA ASP A 116 35.14 -17.00 -3.11
C ASP A 116 33.90 -17.70 -3.65
N VAL A 117 34.08 -18.52 -4.69
CA VAL A 117 33.00 -19.37 -5.23
C VAL A 117 32.61 -20.45 -4.21
N LEU A 118 33.59 -21.07 -3.55
CA LEU A 118 33.33 -22.03 -2.48
C LEU A 118 32.61 -21.39 -1.29
N GLU A 119 33.03 -20.20 -0.88
CA GLU A 119 32.37 -19.45 0.19
C GLU A 119 30.94 -19.06 -0.19
N SER A 120 30.73 -18.63 -1.43
CA SER A 120 29.41 -18.41 -1.99
C SER A 120 28.57 -19.68 -1.96
N MET A 121 29.12 -20.84 -2.30
CA MET A 121 28.40 -22.13 -2.21
C MET A 121 28.08 -22.52 -0.76
N TYR A 122 28.95 -22.25 0.21
CA TYR A 122 28.67 -22.48 1.64
C TYR A 122 27.56 -21.57 2.17
N SER A 123 27.47 -20.35 1.64
CA SER A 123 26.39 -19.41 2.01
C SER A 123 25.01 -19.88 1.49
N LEU A 124 24.99 -20.71 0.45
CA LEU A 124 23.76 -21.33 -0.04
C LEU A 124 23.34 -22.42 0.96
N GLY A 125 22.23 -22.20 1.66
CA GLY A 125 21.77 -23.05 2.77
C GLY A 125 21.49 -24.52 2.44
N CYS A 126 21.69 -24.96 1.19
CA CYS A 126 21.66 -26.34 0.72
C CYS A 126 23.01 -27.08 0.85
N PHE A 127 24.15 -26.40 0.97
CA PHE A 127 25.49 -27.00 1.06
C PHE A 127 26.18 -26.73 2.41
N ARG A 128 25.46 -27.02 3.50
CA ARG A 128 25.92 -26.71 4.88
C ARG A 128 27.12 -27.53 5.36
N ASP A 129 27.33 -28.71 4.78
CA ASP A 129 28.44 -29.59 5.15
C ASP A 129 29.64 -29.34 4.24
N ARG A 130 30.65 -28.65 4.78
CA ARG A 130 31.83 -28.23 4.02
C ARG A 130 32.69 -29.39 3.56
N VAL A 131 32.77 -30.44 4.38
CA VAL A 131 33.57 -31.63 4.08
C VAL A 131 32.92 -32.41 2.97
N LYS A 132 31.60 -32.59 3.06
CA LYS A 132 30.82 -33.28 2.03
C LYS A 132 30.86 -32.55 0.69
N LEU A 133 30.66 -31.22 0.66
CA LEU A 133 30.70 -30.45 -0.59
C LEU A 133 32.07 -30.55 -1.28
N THR A 134 33.15 -30.44 -0.51
CA THR A 134 34.52 -30.55 -1.05
C THR A 134 34.78 -31.94 -1.63
N GLN A 135 34.28 -32.97 -0.94
CA GLN A 135 34.36 -34.34 -1.41
C GLN A 135 33.54 -34.53 -2.70
N ASP A 136 32.32 -34.00 -2.75
CA ASP A 136 31.46 -34.05 -3.93
C ASP A 136 32.09 -33.31 -5.13
N LEU A 137 32.76 -32.16 -4.91
CA LEU A 137 33.46 -31.44 -5.98
C LEU A 137 34.70 -32.16 -6.54
N THR A 138 35.31 -33.07 -5.76
CA THR A 138 36.54 -33.80 -6.11
C THR A 138 36.31 -35.23 -6.62
N ILE A 139 35.12 -35.80 -6.42
CA ILE A 139 34.70 -37.09 -7.00
C ILE A 139 34.83 -37.06 -8.53
N GLU A 140 35.10 -38.17 -9.21
CA GLU A 140 35.26 -38.18 -10.68
C GLU A 140 33.95 -37.92 -11.45
N GLU A 141 32.82 -38.40 -10.94
CA GLU A 141 31.51 -38.31 -11.60
C GLU A 141 30.98 -36.87 -11.74
N GLU A 142 30.16 -36.63 -12.78
CA GLU A 142 29.43 -35.37 -12.92
C GLU A 142 28.30 -35.30 -11.89
N ASN A 143 28.26 -34.20 -11.13
CA ASN A 143 27.24 -33.98 -10.12
C ASN A 143 26.71 -32.54 -10.15
N GLN A 144 25.64 -32.32 -9.38
CA GLN A 144 24.95 -31.04 -9.34
C GLN A 144 25.82 -29.96 -8.69
N GLU A 145 26.65 -30.35 -7.72
CA GLU A 145 27.57 -29.52 -6.97
C GLU A 145 28.64 -28.92 -7.90
N LYS A 146 29.28 -29.72 -8.76
CA LYS A 146 30.24 -29.23 -9.76
C LYS A 146 29.58 -28.32 -10.79
N MET A 147 28.37 -28.68 -11.24
CA MET A 147 27.64 -27.83 -12.18
C MET A 147 27.40 -26.44 -11.57
N ILE A 148 26.96 -26.40 -10.31
CA ILE A 148 26.72 -25.14 -9.59
C ILE A 148 28.03 -24.39 -9.38
N TYR A 149 29.11 -25.07 -8.99
CA TYR A 149 30.45 -24.48 -8.86
C TYR A 149 30.90 -23.82 -10.17
N TYR A 150 30.86 -24.52 -11.29
CA TYR A 150 31.27 -23.97 -12.59
C TYR A 150 30.33 -22.88 -13.13
N LEU A 151 29.04 -22.92 -12.79
CA LEU A 151 28.10 -21.83 -13.11
C LEU A 151 28.40 -20.56 -12.30
N LEU A 152 28.79 -20.69 -11.04
CA LEU A 152 29.18 -19.57 -10.18
C LEU A 152 30.55 -19.02 -10.56
N LEU A 153 31.49 -19.90 -10.91
CA LEU A 153 32.81 -19.52 -11.44
C LEU A 153 32.66 -18.76 -12.76
N ASP A 154 31.87 -19.27 -13.71
CA ASP A 154 31.57 -18.57 -14.97
C ASP A 154 30.82 -17.24 -14.73
N ARG A 155 30.01 -17.14 -13.68
CA ARG A 155 29.39 -15.87 -13.28
C ARG A 155 30.43 -14.88 -12.73
N LYS A 156 31.37 -15.32 -11.89
CA LYS A 156 32.48 -14.50 -11.38
C LYS A 156 33.37 -14.01 -12.52
N GLU A 157 33.77 -14.89 -13.43
CA GLU A 157 34.52 -14.54 -14.65
C GLU A 157 33.77 -13.53 -15.54
N ARG A 158 32.43 -13.57 -15.58
CA ARG A 158 31.61 -12.61 -16.34
C ARG A 158 31.50 -11.22 -15.70
N TYR A 159 31.58 -11.15 -14.38
CA TYR A 159 31.34 -9.94 -13.59
C TYR A 159 32.34 -9.87 -12.42
N PRO A 160 33.64 -9.70 -12.72
CA PRO A 160 34.64 -9.59 -11.68
C PRO A 160 34.36 -8.36 -10.81
N SER A 161 34.55 -8.51 -9.51
CA SER A 161 34.36 -7.43 -8.55
C SER A 161 35.49 -6.40 -8.71
N CYS A 162 35.28 -5.16 -8.28
CA CYS A 162 36.36 -4.15 -8.32
C CYS A 162 37.54 -4.50 -7.40
N GLU A 163 37.38 -5.50 -6.54
CA GLU A 163 38.34 -5.95 -5.53
C GLU A 163 39.17 -7.17 -6.01
N ASP A 164 38.92 -7.68 -7.22
CA ASP A 164 39.66 -8.81 -7.80
C ASP A 164 41.02 -8.32 -8.33
N GLU A 165 42.12 -8.69 -7.65
CA GLU A 165 43.49 -8.45 -8.13
C GLU A 165 43.75 -9.32 -9.37
N ASP A 166 44.32 -8.74 -10.43
CA ASP A 166 44.60 -9.33 -11.76
C ASP A 166 43.45 -9.33 -12.80
N LEU A 167 42.91 -8.14 -13.12
CA LEU A 167 42.06 -7.96 -14.30
C LEU A 167 42.90 -7.95 -15.60
N PRO A 168 42.53 -8.70 -16.65
CA PRO A 168 43.15 -8.57 -17.97
C PRO A 168 42.86 -7.18 -18.59
N PRO A 169 43.77 -6.63 -19.41
CA PRO A 169 43.59 -5.33 -20.04
C PRO A 169 42.33 -5.33 -20.93
N ARG A 170 41.45 -4.35 -20.72
CA ARG A 170 40.22 -4.15 -21.50
C ARG A 170 40.59 -3.83 -22.97
N ASN A 171 40.12 -4.65 -23.90
CA ASN A 171 40.11 -4.29 -25.32
C ASN A 171 38.96 -3.31 -25.57
N ASP A 172 39.30 -2.05 -25.91
CA ASP A 172 38.33 -0.96 -26.18
C ASP A 172 37.57 -1.10 -27.53
N LEU A 173 37.52 -2.29 -28.12
CA LEU A 173 36.86 -2.55 -29.41
C LEU A 173 35.52 -3.30 -29.30
N ASP A 174 35.06 -3.63 -28.09
CA ASP A 174 33.73 -4.23 -27.90
C ASP A 174 32.64 -3.13 -27.86
N PRO A 175 31.62 -3.16 -28.75
CA PRO A 175 30.51 -2.22 -28.67
C PRO A 175 29.67 -2.48 -27.40
N PRO A 176 29.07 -1.43 -26.80
CA PRO A 176 28.36 -1.55 -25.53
C PRO A 176 27.14 -2.48 -25.67
N ARG A 177 27.18 -3.63 -24.98
CA ARG A 177 26.04 -4.56 -24.93
C ARG A 177 24.88 -3.94 -24.15
N LYS A 178 23.76 -3.74 -24.85
CA LYS A 178 22.44 -3.37 -24.31
C LYS A 178 22.04 -4.28 -23.14
N ARG A 179 22.17 -3.78 -21.91
CA ARG A 179 21.11 -3.93 -20.89
C ARG A 179 20.28 -2.66 -20.92
N VAL A 180 19.00 -2.83 -20.61
CA VAL A 180 17.96 -1.80 -20.65
C VAL A 180 18.25 -0.77 -19.56
N ASP A 181 19.00 0.26 -19.92
CA ASP A 181 19.15 1.52 -19.21
C ASP A 181 19.16 2.65 -20.27
N SER A 182 18.35 3.69 -20.07
CA SER A 182 18.48 5.02 -20.72
C SER A 182 19.91 5.59 -20.49
N PRO A 183 20.45 6.66 -21.15
CA PRO A 183 19.76 7.89 -21.60
C PRO A 183 20.45 8.78 -22.71
N MET A 184 19.91 9.99 -22.91
CA MET A 184 20.56 11.28 -23.30
C MET A 184 20.79 11.76 -24.76
N LEU A 185 20.07 12.86 -25.09
CA LEU A 185 20.47 14.19 -25.63
C LEU A 185 21.51 14.34 -26.78
N THR A 186 21.09 14.91 -27.93
CA THR A 186 21.26 16.36 -28.28
C THR A 186 20.80 16.70 -29.72
N ARG A 187 20.31 17.96 -29.86
CA ARG A 187 20.51 18.93 -30.98
C ARG A 187 19.33 19.28 -31.93
N HIS A 188 18.78 20.48 -31.65
CA HIS A 188 18.36 21.58 -32.56
C HIS A 188 16.91 21.70 -33.12
N SER A 189 16.24 22.73 -32.57
CA SER A 189 15.56 23.83 -33.28
C SER A 189 14.13 23.65 -33.85
N ARG A 190 13.12 24.19 -33.16
CA ARG A 190 12.40 25.46 -33.48
C ARG A 190 11.09 25.58 -32.67
N CYS A 191 10.74 26.84 -32.36
CA CYS A 191 9.78 27.31 -31.36
C CYS A 191 8.33 27.49 -31.90
N CYS A 192 7.38 27.70 -30.96
CA CYS A 192 6.05 28.38 -31.01
C CYS A 192 4.80 27.50 -30.69
N PRO A 193 3.68 28.07 -30.16
CA PRO A 193 3.55 28.77 -28.87
C PRO A 193 2.34 28.30 -28.01
N VAL A 194 2.38 28.75 -26.75
CA VAL A 194 1.43 28.68 -25.62
C VAL A 194 -0.07 28.83 -25.95
N ARG A 195 -0.93 28.08 -25.22
CA ARG A 195 -2.26 28.58 -24.82
C ARG A 195 -2.74 28.10 -23.45
N LYS A 196 -3.21 29.07 -22.66
CA LYS A 196 -3.77 29.03 -21.29
C LYS A 196 -5.18 28.43 -21.23
N SER A 197 -5.51 27.79 -20.11
CA SER A 197 -6.81 27.91 -19.39
C SER A 197 -6.80 26.96 -18.17
N LEU A 198 -6.65 27.44 -16.93
CA LEU A 198 -7.63 28.03 -16.00
C LEU A 198 -8.74 27.05 -15.55
N GLU A 199 -8.76 26.77 -14.24
CA GLU A 199 -9.92 26.91 -13.30
C GLU A 199 -10.52 25.51 -12.97
N VAL A 200 -10.82 25.08 -11.73
CA VAL A 200 -11.57 25.69 -10.62
C VAL A 200 -11.28 24.88 -9.33
N LEU A 201 -11.18 25.54 -8.16
CA LEU A 201 -11.93 25.23 -6.92
C LEU A 201 -11.42 26.10 -5.75
N SER A 202 -12.08 27.24 -5.58
CA SER A 202 -12.06 28.09 -4.40
C SER A 202 -13.31 27.83 -3.57
N VAL A 203 -13.17 27.48 -2.29
CA VAL A 203 -14.11 27.90 -1.22
C VAL A 203 -13.29 28.09 0.05
N THR A 204 -12.96 29.34 0.33
CA THR A 204 -12.57 29.85 1.65
C THR A 204 -13.84 30.11 2.48
N ASP A 205 -13.77 29.91 3.79
CA ASP A 205 -14.30 30.95 4.67
C ASP A 205 -13.59 31.01 6.03
N GLN A 206 -13.48 32.25 6.49
CA GLN A 206 -12.58 32.83 7.50
C GLN A 206 -13.10 32.75 8.95
N GLY A 207 -12.22 33.02 9.93
CA GLY A 207 -12.66 33.58 11.22
C GLY A 207 -11.77 33.32 12.44
N SER A 208 -10.92 34.27 12.79
CA SER A 208 -10.28 34.50 14.11
C SER A 208 -10.89 35.78 14.76
N PRO A 209 -10.79 36.08 16.09
CA PRO A 209 -9.54 36.50 16.78
C PRO A 209 -9.42 36.15 18.30
N THR A 210 -8.28 36.58 18.85
CA THR A 210 -7.53 36.36 20.13
C THR A 210 -8.02 37.14 21.41
N PRO A 211 -7.20 37.39 22.48
CA PRO A 211 -6.92 36.63 23.74
C PRO A 211 -7.24 37.49 25.04
N PRO A 212 -6.78 37.28 26.33
CA PRO A 212 -5.36 37.27 26.83
C PRO A 212 -5.00 36.56 28.20
N ARG A 213 -3.67 36.41 28.47
CA ARG A 213 -2.87 36.50 29.76
C ARG A 213 -3.18 35.53 30.94
N ARG A 214 -2.28 35.02 31.81
CA ARG A 214 -1.02 35.40 32.53
C ARG A 214 -0.34 34.07 33.01
N ALA A 215 0.98 33.82 32.94
CA ALA A 215 2.12 34.29 33.77
C ALA A 215 2.41 33.48 35.07
N LEU A 216 3.68 33.06 35.22
CA LEU A 216 4.45 32.69 36.44
C LEU A 216 4.07 31.33 37.11
N ASP A 217 4.96 30.50 37.68
CA ASP A 217 6.39 30.57 37.95
C ASP A 217 6.96 29.21 38.45
N THR A 218 8.25 28.99 38.16
CA THR A 218 9.33 28.35 38.96
C THR A 218 9.23 27.02 39.75
N ASN A 219 10.40 26.35 39.68
CA ASN A 219 11.09 25.46 40.63
C ASN A 219 10.72 23.97 40.61
N ALA A 220 11.60 22.96 40.52
CA ALA A 220 13.05 22.70 40.64
C ALA A 220 13.27 21.57 41.67
N HIS A 221 14.34 20.79 41.46
CA HIS A 221 14.95 19.73 42.30
C HIS A 221 14.35 18.32 42.11
N SER A 222 15.02 17.38 41.44
CA SER A 222 16.32 16.71 41.69
C SER A 222 16.28 15.74 42.87
N GLN A 223 16.45 14.43 42.59
CA GLN A 223 17.55 13.58 43.08
C GLN A 223 17.27 12.09 42.82
N SER A 224 18.30 11.40 42.31
CA SER A 224 18.44 9.93 42.27
C SER A 224 18.99 9.40 43.61
N PRO A 225 19.05 8.08 43.85
CA PRO A 225 20.21 7.22 43.44
C PRO A 225 19.76 5.83 42.90
N GLY A 226 20.51 5.07 42.08
CA GLY A 226 21.79 4.35 42.29
C GLY A 226 21.55 3.04 43.08
N GLY A 227 21.95 1.80 42.72
CA GLY A 227 22.73 1.17 41.63
C GLY A 227 22.90 -0.36 41.89
N SER A 228 23.57 -1.07 40.96
CA SER A 228 24.20 -2.43 41.03
C SER A 228 23.30 -3.69 41.27
N GLY A 229 23.51 -4.90 40.72
CA GLY A 229 24.52 -5.55 39.86
C GLY A 229 24.32 -7.09 39.95
N GLY A 230 24.67 -7.89 38.93
CA GLY A 230 24.66 -9.38 39.01
C GLY A 230 24.78 -10.12 37.66
N LEU A 231 25.78 -11.01 37.53
CA LEU A 231 26.19 -11.73 36.33
C LEU A 231 25.54 -13.12 36.11
N SER A 232 25.53 -13.52 34.82
CA SER A 232 25.66 -14.85 34.18
C SER A 232 24.65 -15.99 34.46
N ASN A 233 23.99 -16.48 33.39
CA ASN A 233 24.21 -17.85 32.87
C ASN A 233 23.59 -18.06 31.48
N SER A 234 24.25 -18.83 30.61
CA SER A 234 23.84 -19.14 29.23
C SER A 234 23.11 -20.47 29.05
N SER A 235 22.24 -20.51 28.03
CA SER A 235 21.76 -21.67 27.26
C SER A 235 20.58 -22.52 27.79
N SER A 236 19.46 -22.49 27.05
CA SER A 236 18.58 -23.63 26.67
C SER A 236 17.11 -23.21 26.43
N THR A 237 16.79 -22.57 25.29
CA THR A 237 15.38 -22.23 25.00
C THR A 237 14.94 -22.23 23.55
N HIS A 238 15.69 -22.84 22.63
CA HIS A 238 15.40 -22.72 21.19
C HIS A 238 14.26 -23.64 20.66
N TRP A 239 13.82 -24.65 21.43
CA TRP A 239 12.72 -25.54 21.02
C TRP A 239 11.33 -25.11 21.55
N ARG A 240 11.29 -24.34 22.64
CA ARG A 240 10.04 -23.82 23.24
C ARG A 240 9.41 -22.68 22.42
N THR A 241 10.21 -21.93 21.66
CA THR A 241 9.72 -20.84 20.79
C THR A 241 9.00 -21.38 19.53
N ARG A 242 9.37 -22.57 19.05
CA ARG A 242 8.73 -23.19 17.87
C ARG A 242 7.37 -23.83 18.18
N LEU A 243 7.15 -24.32 19.39
CA LEU A 243 5.86 -24.89 19.82
C LEU A 243 4.77 -23.82 20.04
N ASN A 244 5.15 -22.59 20.42
CA ASN A 244 4.22 -21.48 20.56
C ASN A 244 3.70 -20.94 19.21
N SER A 245 4.45 -21.11 18.11
CA SER A 245 3.94 -20.85 16.76
C SER A 245 2.96 -21.93 16.25
N PHE A 246 3.08 -23.18 16.74
CA PHE A 246 2.16 -24.26 16.35
C PHE A 246 0.82 -24.21 17.11
N LYS A 247 0.82 -23.83 18.39
CA LYS A 247 -0.43 -23.68 19.17
C LYS A 247 -1.26 -22.45 18.77
N ASN A 248 -0.63 -21.39 18.28
CA ASN A 248 -1.33 -20.17 17.83
C ASN A 248 -2.02 -20.30 16.46
N ASN A 249 -1.74 -21.36 15.69
CA ASN A 249 -2.33 -21.58 14.36
C ASN A 249 -3.45 -22.64 14.35
N LEU A 250 -3.67 -23.38 15.45
CA LEU A 250 -4.65 -24.48 15.49
C LEU A 250 -6.03 -24.10 16.07
N LEU A 251 -6.18 -22.87 16.59
CA LEU A 251 -7.45 -22.36 17.13
C LEU A 251 -7.74 -20.99 16.52
N GLY A 252 -8.31 -21.03 15.31
CA GLY A 252 -8.89 -19.87 14.65
C GLY A 252 -10.03 -19.30 15.49
N SER A 253 -9.71 -18.35 16.36
CA SER A 253 -10.67 -17.51 17.06
C SER A 253 -10.88 -16.21 16.25
N PRO A 254 -12.12 -15.69 16.17
CA PRO A 254 -12.39 -14.47 15.43
C PRO A 254 -11.65 -13.32 16.10
N ARG A 255 -10.77 -12.65 15.35
CA ARG A 255 -10.05 -11.45 15.78
C ARG A 255 -11.04 -10.31 16.05
N PHE A 256 -11.58 -10.28 17.26
CA PHE A 256 -12.11 -9.07 17.85
C PHE A 256 -10.95 -8.08 18.07
N HIS A 257 -11.14 -6.83 17.68
CA HIS A 257 -10.19 -5.75 17.88
C HIS A 257 -9.73 -5.70 19.34
N ARG A 258 -8.46 -6.00 19.59
CA ARG A 258 -7.87 -5.95 20.93
C ARG A 258 -7.24 -4.57 21.14
N ARG A 259 -8.02 -3.62 21.68
CA ARG A 259 -7.47 -2.64 22.62
C ARG A 259 -7.02 -3.43 23.84
N LYS A 260 -5.72 -3.45 24.16
CA LYS A 260 -5.30 -3.91 25.50
C LYS A 260 -5.72 -2.82 26.49
N LEU A 261 -6.61 -3.16 27.42
CA LEU A 261 -6.74 -2.43 28.68
C LEU A 261 -5.39 -2.52 29.40
N GLN A 262 -4.82 -1.36 29.72
CA GLN A 262 -3.74 -1.24 30.67
C GLN A 262 -4.36 -1.32 32.07
N VAL A 263 -3.84 -2.19 32.92
CA VAL A 263 -4.19 -2.23 34.35
C VAL A 263 -3.56 -0.99 34.99
N PRO A 264 -4.32 -0.10 35.65
CA PRO A 264 -3.73 1.02 36.38
C PRO A 264 -3.01 0.49 37.63
N THR A 265 -1.76 0.91 37.81
CA THR A 265 -1.08 0.85 39.12
C THR A 265 -1.79 1.78 40.11
N SER A 266 -1.76 1.40 41.39
CA SER A 266 -2.59 1.93 42.48
C SER A 266 -2.39 3.40 42.90
N GLU A 267 -1.72 4.23 42.09
CA GLU A 267 -1.37 5.61 42.46
C GLU A 267 -2.12 6.69 41.65
N ASP A 268 -2.96 6.33 40.68
CA ASP A 268 -3.74 7.30 39.87
C ASP A 268 -5.24 7.40 40.23
N MET A 269 -5.67 6.83 41.38
CA MET A 269 -7.09 6.81 41.80
C MET A 269 -7.49 7.97 42.74
N SER A 270 -6.91 9.16 42.59
CA SER A 270 -7.34 10.32 43.40
C SER A 270 -7.19 11.67 42.71
N SER A 271 -7.68 11.81 41.47
CA SER A 271 -8.22 13.08 41.00
C SER A 271 -8.91 12.89 39.66
N LEU A 272 -10.04 13.59 39.49
CA LEU A 272 -10.80 13.88 38.28
C LEU A 272 -12.18 13.21 38.20
N THR A 273 -13.17 14.07 38.39
CA THR A 273 -14.59 13.96 38.06
C THR A 273 -14.82 13.58 36.59
N PRO A 274 -15.84 12.77 36.26
CA PRO A 274 -16.18 12.48 34.87
C PRO A 274 -17.08 13.58 34.28
N GLU A 275 -16.54 14.40 33.38
CA GLU A 275 -17.37 15.11 32.41
C GLU A 275 -17.91 14.12 31.37
N SER A 276 -19.22 14.15 31.20
CA SER A 276 -20.03 13.30 30.33
C SER A 276 -19.79 13.64 28.85
N SER A 277 -19.18 12.72 28.10
CA SER A 277 -19.07 12.82 26.64
C SER A 277 -20.01 11.82 25.96
N PRO A 278 -21.08 12.26 25.25
CA PRO A 278 -22.09 11.39 24.64
C PRO A 278 -21.73 10.97 23.21
N GLU A 279 -20.48 10.59 22.95
CA GLU A 279 -20.03 10.21 21.58
C GLU A 279 -19.90 8.69 21.35
N LEU A 280 -19.96 7.86 22.40
CA LEU A 280 -19.82 6.40 22.25
C LEU A 280 -21.12 5.68 21.86
N ALA A 281 -22.29 6.32 22.00
CA ALA A 281 -23.58 5.73 21.65
C ALA A 281 -23.98 5.88 20.16
N LYS A 282 -23.24 6.66 19.36
CA LYS A 282 -23.55 6.87 17.93
C LYS A 282 -22.99 5.80 16.98
N ARG A 283 -22.42 4.71 17.49
CA ARG A 283 -21.75 3.66 16.68
C ARG A 283 -22.52 2.35 16.55
N SER A 284 -23.85 2.37 16.72
CA SER A 284 -24.70 1.19 16.51
C SER A 284 -25.23 1.10 15.07
N TRP A 285 -25.00 -0.05 14.46
CA TRP A 285 -25.24 -0.43 13.06
C TRP A 285 -26.71 -0.36 12.59
N PHE A 286 -27.66 -0.07 13.50
CA PHE A 286 -29.10 -0.07 13.25
C PHE A 286 -29.77 1.31 13.30
N GLY A 287 -29.07 2.38 13.71
CA GLY A 287 -29.67 3.71 13.88
C GLY A 287 -30.16 4.39 12.59
N ASN A 288 -29.84 3.84 11.41
CA ASN A 288 -30.17 4.46 10.12
C ASN A 288 -31.27 3.72 9.34
N PHE A 289 -31.95 2.75 9.95
CA PHE A 289 -33.16 2.17 9.37
C PHE A 289 -34.37 2.92 9.92
N ILE A 290 -35.03 3.68 9.04
CA ILE A 290 -36.32 4.37 9.23
C ILE A 290 -36.18 5.77 9.86
N SER A 291 -35.86 6.78 9.04
CA SER A 291 -36.21 8.18 9.31
C SER A 291 -37.29 8.57 8.30
N LEU A 292 -38.56 8.52 8.72
CA LEU A 292 -39.66 9.22 8.06
C LEU A 292 -39.85 10.49 8.91
N GLU A 293 -39.12 11.55 8.54
CA GLU A 293 -39.19 12.84 9.22
C GLU A 293 -40.50 13.54 8.87
N LYS A 294 -41.44 13.55 9.82
CA LYS A 294 -42.48 14.59 9.90
C LYS A 294 -42.06 15.54 11.02
N GLU A 295 -41.64 16.75 10.65
CA GLU A 295 -41.49 17.84 11.62
C GLU A 295 -42.87 18.43 11.90
N GLU A 296 -43.36 18.27 13.13
CA GLU A 296 -44.55 18.97 13.63
C GLU A 296 -44.12 20.12 14.55
N GLN A 297 -44.61 21.33 14.26
CA GLN A 297 -44.39 22.51 15.09
C GLN A 297 -45.64 22.76 15.94
N ILE A 298 -45.49 22.72 17.27
CA ILE A 298 -46.58 22.94 18.23
C ILE A 298 -46.29 24.23 19.00
N PHE A 299 -47.27 25.14 19.03
CA PHE A 299 -47.21 26.38 19.80
C PHE A 299 -48.18 26.30 20.98
N VAL A 300 -47.68 26.52 22.19
CA VAL A 300 -48.49 26.51 23.42
C VAL A 300 -48.38 27.87 24.10
N LEU A 301 -49.52 28.52 24.34
CA LEU A 301 -49.59 29.79 25.06
C LEU A 301 -49.80 29.51 26.55
N ILE A 302 -48.86 29.93 27.40
CA ILE A 302 -48.95 29.77 28.86
C ILE A 302 -49.02 31.15 29.50
N ARG A 303 -50.02 31.37 30.35
CA ARG A 303 -50.19 32.62 31.14
C ARG A 303 -49.85 32.36 32.60
N ASP A 304 -49.42 33.41 33.29
CA ASP A 304 -49.26 33.45 34.75
C ASP A 304 -48.21 32.48 35.36
N LYS A 305 -47.19 32.10 34.59
CA LYS A 305 -45.99 31.40 35.09
C LYS A 305 -44.70 32.02 34.55
N PRO A 306 -43.64 32.16 35.38
CA PRO A 306 -42.35 32.67 34.92
C PRO A 306 -41.68 31.67 33.98
N LEU A 307 -41.04 32.19 32.91
CA LEU A 307 -40.43 31.38 31.85
C LEU A 307 -39.40 30.37 32.39
N SER A 308 -38.66 30.71 33.45
CA SER A 308 -37.67 29.83 34.08
C SER A 308 -38.29 28.56 34.66
N SER A 309 -39.45 28.67 35.31
CA SER A 309 -40.18 27.52 35.87
C SER A 309 -40.70 26.62 34.75
N ILE A 310 -41.25 27.21 33.69
CA ILE A 310 -41.75 26.45 32.53
C ILE A 310 -40.61 25.66 31.88
N LYS A 311 -39.42 26.26 31.74
CA LYS A 311 -38.24 25.57 31.19
C LYS A 311 -37.80 24.41 32.07
N ALA A 312 -37.77 24.60 33.39
CA ALA A 312 -37.42 23.54 34.33
C ALA A 312 -38.40 22.37 34.21
N ASP A 313 -39.70 22.64 34.19
CA ASP A 313 -40.75 21.62 34.06
C ASP A 313 -40.64 20.85 32.73
N ILE A 314 -40.41 21.56 31.61
CA ILE A 314 -40.26 20.94 30.27
C ILE A 314 -38.99 20.09 30.20
N VAL A 315 -37.85 20.60 30.68
CA VAL A 315 -36.59 19.84 30.68
C VAL A 315 -36.73 18.61 31.58
N HIS A 316 -37.37 18.74 32.75
CA HIS A 316 -37.63 17.62 33.64
C HIS A 316 -38.55 16.58 32.99
N ALA A 317 -39.60 17.02 32.27
CA ALA A 317 -40.47 16.13 31.50
C ALA A 317 -39.77 15.47 30.31
N PHE A 318 -38.79 16.12 29.68
CA PHE A 318 -38.01 15.52 28.61
C PHE A 318 -36.96 14.52 29.11
N LEU A 319 -36.34 14.81 30.26
CA LEU A 319 -35.41 13.89 30.91
C LEU A 319 -36.10 12.64 31.48
N SER A 320 -37.40 12.71 31.80
CA SER A 320 -38.17 11.56 32.26
C SER A 320 -38.59 10.61 31.13
N ILE A 321 -38.41 10.99 29.85
CA ILE A 321 -38.71 10.15 28.68
C ILE A 321 -37.39 9.57 28.14
N PRO A 322 -37.08 8.28 28.36
CA PRO A 322 -35.76 7.69 28.06
C PRO A 322 -35.36 7.70 26.57
N SER A 323 -36.34 7.83 25.67
CA SER A 323 -36.20 7.74 24.22
C SER A 323 -36.31 9.10 23.51
N LEU A 324 -36.31 10.21 24.25
CA LEU A 324 -36.45 11.57 23.73
C LEU A 324 -35.14 12.35 23.93
N SER A 325 -34.47 12.71 22.83
CA SER A 325 -33.32 13.64 22.88
C SER A 325 -33.80 15.06 22.65
N HIS A 326 -33.43 15.99 23.51
CA HIS A 326 -33.82 17.40 23.37
C HIS A 326 -32.62 18.33 23.24
N SER A 327 -32.82 19.46 22.56
CA SER A 327 -31.86 20.56 22.47
C SER A 327 -32.60 21.90 22.56
N VAL A 328 -31.98 22.87 23.21
CA VAL A 328 -32.52 24.23 23.31
C VAL A 328 -32.10 24.99 22.06
N VAL A 329 -33.05 25.42 21.24
CA VAL A 329 -32.78 26.14 19.99
C VAL A 329 -32.71 27.64 20.24
N SER A 330 -33.57 28.17 21.11
CA SER A 330 -33.56 29.57 21.51
C SER A 330 -34.17 29.75 22.90
N GLN A 331 -34.19 30.99 23.43
CA GLN A 331 -34.79 31.25 24.74
C GLN A 331 -36.26 30.82 24.86
N ASN A 332 -37.01 30.73 23.77
CA ASN A 332 -38.44 30.36 23.77
C ASN A 332 -38.73 29.13 22.89
N SER A 333 -37.70 28.36 22.49
CA SER A 333 -37.86 27.22 21.58
C SER A 333 -37.01 26.02 21.98
N PHE A 334 -37.64 24.85 21.97
CA PHE A 334 -37.02 23.55 22.25
C PHE A 334 -37.24 22.63 21.05
N ARG A 335 -36.19 21.94 20.62
CA ARG A 335 -36.29 20.84 19.66
C ARG A 335 -36.20 19.53 20.43
N ALA A 336 -37.23 18.71 20.35
CA ALA A 336 -37.26 17.37 20.91
C ALA A 336 -37.36 16.35 19.77
N GLU A 337 -36.45 15.39 19.75
CA GLU A 337 -36.38 14.29 18.78
C GLU A 337 -36.68 12.98 19.51
N TYR A 338 -37.76 12.31 19.12
CA TYR A 338 -38.08 10.99 19.64
C TYR A 338 -37.33 9.92 18.83
N LYS A 339 -36.33 9.28 19.44
CA LYS A 339 -35.59 8.18 18.82
C LYS A 339 -36.31 6.86 19.08
N SER A 340 -37.37 6.61 18.32
CA SER A 340 -37.99 5.27 18.29
C SER A 340 -37.34 4.40 17.24
N SER A 341 -36.92 3.21 17.64
CA SER A 341 -36.57 2.14 16.69
C SER A 341 -37.89 1.65 16.08
N GLY A 342 -38.21 2.04 14.84
CA GLY A 342 -39.50 1.75 14.20
C GLY A 342 -39.94 0.27 14.19
N ALA A 343 -39.00 -0.66 14.39
CA ALA A 343 -39.30 -2.09 14.58
C ALA A 343 -40.08 -2.39 15.87
N ILE A 344 -39.83 -1.67 16.97
CA ILE A 344 -40.43 -1.93 18.28
C ILE A 344 -41.89 -1.44 18.30
N LEU A 345 -42.17 -0.30 17.65
CA LEU A 345 -43.53 0.25 17.55
C LEU A 345 -44.44 -0.63 16.67
N ALA A 346 -43.90 -1.18 15.58
CA ALA A 346 -44.63 -2.13 14.73
C ALA A 346 -44.98 -3.44 15.48
N THR A 347 -44.06 -3.97 16.29
CA THR A 347 -44.33 -5.17 17.11
C THR A 347 -45.32 -4.90 18.24
N MET A 348 -45.28 -3.72 18.84
CA MET A 348 -46.26 -3.32 19.87
C MET A 348 -47.67 -3.12 19.28
N TYR A 349 -47.78 -2.50 18.09
CA TYR A 349 -49.08 -2.34 17.41
C TYR A 349 -49.65 -3.64 16.85
N MET A 350 -48.80 -4.61 16.50
CA MET A 350 -49.25 -5.90 15.94
C MET A 350 -49.48 -7.00 16.98
N GLN A 351 -49.32 -6.75 18.29
CA GLN A 351 -49.40 -7.76 19.37
C GLN A 351 -48.64 -9.07 19.03
N SER A 352 -47.58 -8.97 18.22
CA SER A 352 -46.80 -10.12 17.79
C SER A 352 -45.52 -10.11 18.59
N ASP A 353 -45.26 -11.19 19.33
CA ASP A 353 -43.96 -11.40 19.96
C ASP A 353 -42.95 -11.73 18.84
N PRO A 354 -42.03 -10.81 18.49
CA PRO A 354 -41.05 -11.06 17.44
C PRO A 354 -40.06 -12.17 17.83
N SER A 355 -39.99 -12.54 19.11
CA SER A 355 -39.18 -13.64 19.59
C SER A 355 -39.87 -14.99 19.48
N MET A 356 -41.16 -15.06 19.10
CA MET A 356 -41.93 -16.31 19.00
C MET A 356 -41.81 -17.17 20.27
N GLY A 357 -41.77 -16.56 21.46
CA GLY A 357 -41.59 -17.25 22.74
C GLY A 357 -40.16 -17.72 23.05
N LEU A 358 -39.14 -17.33 22.27
CA LEU A 358 -37.74 -17.66 22.60
C LEU A 358 -37.26 -16.96 23.87
N ILE A 359 -37.73 -15.74 24.17
CA ILE A 359 -37.31 -15.01 25.37
C ILE A 359 -37.75 -15.75 26.63
N SER A 360 -38.97 -16.28 26.67
CA SER A 360 -39.47 -17.08 27.79
C SER A 360 -38.75 -18.42 27.91
N LYS A 361 -38.37 -19.05 26.79
CA LYS A 361 -37.57 -20.28 26.78
C LYS A 361 -36.14 -20.06 27.29
N ILE A 362 -35.50 -18.94 26.93
CA ILE A 362 -34.19 -18.54 27.45
C ILE A 362 -34.28 -18.29 28.96
N GLN A 363 -35.35 -17.64 29.42
CA GLN A 363 -35.59 -17.38 30.83
C GLN A 363 -35.70 -18.66 31.66
N GLN A 364 -36.34 -19.72 31.13
CA GLN A 364 -36.44 -21.03 31.77
C GLN A 364 -35.11 -21.78 31.89
N HIS A 365 -34.14 -21.47 31.03
CA HIS A 365 -32.81 -22.10 31.01
C HIS A 365 -31.71 -21.25 31.68
N LEU A 366 -32.07 -20.14 32.33
CA LEU A 366 -31.11 -19.38 33.12
C LEU A 366 -30.63 -20.20 34.33
N PRO A 367 -29.33 -20.19 34.67
CA PRO A 367 -28.80 -20.94 35.79
C PRO A 367 -29.46 -20.50 37.10
N LEU A 368 -29.71 -21.46 37.99
CA LEU A 368 -30.41 -21.28 39.29
C LEU A 368 -29.84 -20.13 40.13
N SER A 369 -28.54 -19.86 40.05
CA SER A 369 -27.89 -18.73 40.74
C SER A 369 -28.42 -17.36 40.29
N LEU A 370 -28.61 -17.16 38.98
CA LEU A 370 -29.18 -15.93 38.42
C LEU A 370 -30.68 -15.83 38.69
N HIS A 371 -31.36 -16.97 38.76
CA HIS A 371 -32.79 -17.05 39.05
C HIS A 371 -33.12 -16.58 40.49
N MET A 372 -32.25 -16.90 41.46
CA MET A 372 -32.43 -16.47 42.86
C MET A 372 -31.98 -15.03 43.14
N SER A 373 -31.07 -14.48 42.31
CA SER A 373 -30.54 -13.12 42.52
C SER A 373 -31.28 -12.01 41.79
N LEU A 374 -32.02 -12.30 40.72
CA LEU A 374 -32.73 -11.29 39.91
C LEU A 374 -34.25 -11.36 40.12
N SER A 375 -34.90 -10.20 40.17
CA SER A 375 -36.36 -10.07 40.12
C SER A 375 -36.92 -10.62 38.80
N ALA A 376 -38.21 -10.97 38.76
CA ALA A 376 -38.89 -11.45 37.55
C ALA A 376 -38.69 -10.49 36.35
N GLN A 377 -38.71 -9.18 36.60
CA GLN A 377 -38.43 -8.16 35.58
C GLN A 377 -36.96 -8.18 35.13
N GLY A 378 -36.01 -8.37 36.06
CA GLY A 378 -34.60 -8.52 35.73
C GLY A 378 -34.30 -9.75 34.88
N GLN A 379 -34.97 -10.88 35.15
CA GLN A 379 -34.84 -12.11 34.36
C GLN A 379 -35.33 -11.91 32.91
N THR A 380 -36.47 -11.24 32.73
CA THR A 380 -37.01 -10.91 31.40
C THR A 380 -36.10 -9.94 30.63
N MET A 381 -35.51 -8.94 31.30
CA MET A 381 -34.56 -8.04 30.65
C MET A 381 -33.28 -8.76 30.24
N LEU A 382 -32.77 -9.67 31.07
CA LEU A 382 -31.59 -10.47 30.75
C LEU A 382 -31.86 -11.43 29.57
N SER A 383 -32.99 -12.12 29.57
CA SER A 383 -33.35 -13.03 28.47
C SER A 383 -33.61 -12.27 27.16
N ALA A 384 -34.22 -11.08 27.21
CA ALA A 384 -34.35 -10.20 26.05
C ALA A 384 -33.00 -9.67 25.55
N LEU A 385 -32.06 -9.36 26.45
CA LEU A 385 -30.69 -8.98 26.09
C LEU A 385 -29.95 -10.15 25.39
N VAL A 386 -30.06 -11.36 25.93
CA VAL A 386 -29.47 -12.57 25.32
C VAL A 386 -30.10 -12.85 23.95
N PHE A 387 -31.43 -12.80 23.84
CA PHE A 387 -32.11 -13.01 22.57
C PHE A 387 -31.71 -11.97 21.52
N SER A 388 -31.75 -10.68 21.88
CA SER A 388 -31.39 -9.59 20.96
C SER A 388 -29.93 -9.64 20.52
N THR A 389 -29.00 -9.98 21.42
CA THR A 389 -27.58 -10.16 21.07
C THR A 389 -27.35 -11.37 20.15
N LEU A 390 -28.02 -12.51 20.40
CA LEU A 390 -27.95 -13.69 19.53
C LEU A 390 -28.57 -13.43 18.15
N LEU A 391 -29.73 -12.79 18.10
CA LEU A 391 -30.38 -12.40 16.84
C LEU A 391 -29.50 -11.44 16.04
N TRP A 392 -28.92 -10.44 16.72
CA TRP A 392 -27.99 -9.48 16.13
C TRP A 392 -26.74 -10.17 15.56
N LEU A 393 -26.12 -11.08 16.32
CA LEU A 393 -24.97 -11.87 15.87
C LEU A 393 -25.34 -12.74 14.66
N SER A 394 -26.49 -13.39 14.69
CA SER A 394 -27.00 -14.22 13.58
C SER A 394 -27.23 -13.39 12.32
N LEU A 395 -27.86 -12.22 12.42
CA LEU A 395 -28.07 -11.32 11.29
C LEU A 395 -26.75 -10.83 10.68
N ILE A 396 -25.77 -10.49 11.52
CA ILE A 396 -24.45 -10.06 11.05
C ILE A 396 -23.72 -11.21 10.36
N LEU A 397 -23.76 -12.41 10.94
CA LEU A 397 -23.07 -13.58 10.39
C LEU A 397 -23.70 -14.01 9.06
N THR A 398 -25.04 -14.05 8.99
CA THR A 398 -25.77 -14.34 7.75
C THR A 398 -25.47 -13.31 6.67
N LEU A 399 -25.50 -12.02 7.00
CA LEU A 399 -25.13 -10.98 6.04
C LEU A 399 -23.67 -11.13 5.56
N ARG A 400 -22.73 -11.38 6.47
CA ARG A 400 -21.31 -11.61 6.11
C ARG A 400 -21.18 -12.80 5.18
N LEU A 401 -21.88 -13.89 5.47
CA LEU A 401 -21.90 -15.07 4.60
C LEU A 401 -22.49 -14.75 3.23
N CYS A 402 -23.62 -14.05 3.16
CA CYS A 402 -24.22 -13.60 1.90
C CYS A 402 -23.27 -12.72 1.09
N LEU A 403 -22.63 -11.74 1.73
CA LEU A 403 -21.61 -10.90 1.08
C LEU A 403 -20.42 -11.72 0.60
N LYS A 404 -19.92 -12.67 1.40
CA LYS A 404 -18.81 -13.54 1.00
C LYS A 404 -19.17 -14.40 -0.21
N LEU A 405 -20.37 -14.97 -0.24
CA LEU A 405 -20.87 -15.74 -1.38
C LEU A 405 -21.02 -14.86 -2.63
N LEU A 406 -21.59 -13.66 -2.50
CA LEU A 406 -21.71 -12.71 -3.59
C LEU A 406 -20.32 -12.32 -4.12
N LEU A 407 -19.39 -11.94 -3.26
CA LEU A 407 -18.05 -11.51 -3.67
C LEU A 407 -17.18 -12.65 -4.22
N SER A 408 -17.53 -13.91 -3.95
CA SER A 408 -16.84 -15.09 -4.52
C SER A 408 -17.19 -15.35 -5.99
N TYR A 409 -18.23 -14.70 -6.54
CA TYR A 409 -18.56 -14.78 -7.95
C TYR A 409 -17.50 -14.05 -8.80
N HIS A 410 -16.83 -14.80 -9.68
CA HIS A 410 -15.69 -14.32 -10.46
C HIS A 410 -15.93 -14.34 -11.99
N ARG A 411 -17.06 -14.89 -12.46
CA ARG A 411 -17.33 -15.00 -13.91
C ARG A 411 -17.41 -13.65 -14.60
N TRP A 412 -17.84 -12.61 -13.88
CA TRP A 412 -17.89 -11.23 -14.38
C TRP A 412 -16.54 -10.73 -14.92
N MET A 413 -15.40 -11.23 -14.39
CA MET A 413 -14.05 -10.84 -14.86
C MET A 413 -13.70 -11.38 -16.25
N PHE A 414 -14.32 -12.50 -16.65
CA PHE A 414 -14.06 -13.16 -17.92
C PHE A 414 -15.13 -12.83 -18.97
N GLU A 415 -16.14 -12.02 -18.62
CA GLU A 415 -17.15 -11.57 -19.56
C GLU A 415 -16.59 -10.47 -20.46
N LEU A 416 -16.92 -10.55 -21.76
CA LEU A 416 -16.52 -9.57 -22.75
C LEU A 416 -17.20 -8.22 -22.46
N HIS A 417 -16.42 -7.15 -22.49
CA HIS A 417 -16.90 -5.78 -22.32
C HIS A 417 -18.07 -5.49 -23.30
N GLY A 418 -19.21 -5.03 -22.77
CA GLY A 418 -20.41 -4.70 -23.54
C GLY A 418 -21.44 -5.83 -23.69
N LYS A 419 -21.11 -7.08 -23.33
CA LYS A 419 -22.04 -8.21 -23.32
C LYS A 419 -22.10 -8.86 -21.94
N VAL A 420 -22.81 -8.20 -21.02
CA VAL A 420 -22.98 -8.67 -19.63
C VAL A 420 -24.11 -9.72 -19.58
N SER A 421 -23.82 -10.89 -19.02
CA SER A 421 -24.80 -11.96 -18.83
C SER A 421 -25.95 -11.52 -17.91
N ASN A 422 -27.15 -12.05 -18.11
CA ASN A 422 -28.28 -11.81 -17.21
C ASN A 422 -27.95 -12.26 -15.77
N THR A 423 -27.15 -13.32 -15.60
CA THR A 423 -26.67 -13.78 -14.28
C THR A 423 -25.84 -12.70 -13.59
N THR A 424 -24.94 -12.06 -14.34
CA THR A 424 -24.06 -11.00 -13.83
C THR A 424 -24.84 -9.72 -13.54
N LYS A 425 -25.88 -9.39 -14.33
CA LYS A 425 -26.79 -8.27 -14.05
C LYS A 425 -27.57 -8.46 -12.73
N VAL A 426 -28.12 -9.67 -12.51
CA VAL A 426 -28.82 -10.02 -11.27
C VAL A 426 -27.84 -9.97 -10.09
N TRP A 427 -26.64 -10.53 -10.26
CA TRP A 427 -25.59 -10.50 -9.25
C TRP A 427 -25.17 -9.08 -8.86
N VAL A 428 -24.92 -8.17 -9.82
CA VAL A 428 -24.60 -6.76 -9.53
C VAL A 428 -25.74 -6.09 -8.77
N SER A 429 -26.99 -6.36 -9.16
CA SER A 429 -28.18 -5.81 -8.48
C SER A 429 -28.26 -6.27 -7.02
N LEU A 430 -27.99 -7.54 -6.76
CA LEU A 430 -27.90 -8.09 -5.41
C LEU A 430 -26.72 -7.48 -4.64
N LEU A 431 -25.53 -7.41 -5.24
CA LEU A 431 -24.35 -6.83 -4.62
C LEU A 431 -24.61 -5.37 -4.20
N ARG A 432 -25.28 -4.58 -5.05
CA ARG A 432 -25.71 -3.21 -4.74
C ARG A 432 -26.67 -3.15 -3.57
N LEU A 433 -27.66 -4.05 -3.52
CA LEU A 433 -28.62 -4.11 -2.43
C LEU A 433 -27.93 -4.38 -1.08
N PHE A 434 -26.99 -5.31 -1.06
CA PHE A 434 -26.24 -5.67 0.15
C PHE A 434 -25.08 -4.70 0.48
N SER A 435 -24.63 -3.88 -0.49
CA SER A 435 -23.52 -2.93 -0.33
C SER A 435 -23.94 -1.45 -0.20
N ARG A 436 -25.24 -1.15 -0.22
CA ARG A 436 -25.81 0.22 -0.28
C ARG A 436 -25.55 1.13 0.94
N ARG A 437 -24.92 0.61 1.99
CA ARG A 437 -24.65 1.37 3.24
C ARG A 437 -23.33 2.13 3.13
N LYS A 438 -23.19 3.26 3.83
CA LYS A 438 -21.92 4.00 4.01
C LYS A 438 -20.97 3.11 4.85
N PRO A 439 -20.08 2.32 4.24
CA PRO A 439 -19.29 1.35 4.99
C PRO A 439 -18.07 2.05 5.58
N LEU A 440 -17.65 1.63 6.77
CA LEU A 440 -16.32 1.95 7.30
C LEU A 440 -15.25 1.27 6.46
N LEU A 441 -14.03 1.81 6.45
CA LEU A 441 -12.89 1.38 5.63
C LEU A 441 -12.70 -0.15 5.63
N TYR A 442 -12.75 -0.79 6.80
CA TYR A 442 -12.49 -2.24 6.93
C TYR A 442 -13.75 -3.11 6.94
N SER A 443 -14.94 -2.55 6.67
CA SER A 443 -16.24 -3.26 6.78
C SER A 443 -16.30 -4.53 5.94
N TYR A 444 -15.67 -4.54 4.76
CA TYR A 444 -15.69 -5.67 3.84
C TYR A 444 -14.56 -6.67 4.05
N GLN A 445 -13.54 -6.35 4.86
CA GLN A 445 -12.29 -7.11 4.93
C GLN A 445 -12.50 -8.58 5.34
N THR A 446 -13.50 -8.85 6.18
CA THR A 446 -13.87 -10.21 6.61
C THR A 446 -14.78 -10.97 5.63
N SER A 447 -15.41 -10.23 4.70
CA SER A 447 -16.31 -10.77 3.67
C SER A 447 -15.61 -10.96 2.33
N LEU A 448 -14.39 -10.44 2.15
CA LEU A 448 -13.62 -10.66 0.93
C LEU A 448 -13.35 -12.16 0.70
N PRO A 449 -13.41 -12.63 -0.55
CA PRO A 449 -13.09 -14.02 -0.87
C PRO A 449 -11.60 -14.29 -0.65
N HIS A 450 -11.27 -15.54 -0.33
CA HIS A 450 -9.88 -15.99 -0.31
C HIS A 450 -9.32 -15.98 -1.73
N LEU A 451 -8.02 -15.68 -1.86
CA LEU A 451 -7.34 -15.75 -3.15
C LEU A 451 -7.37 -17.21 -3.66
N PRO A 452 -7.96 -17.49 -4.82
CA PRO A 452 -8.06 -18.86 -5.33
C PRO A 452 -6.69 -19.39 -5.74
N VAL A 453 -6.51 -20.70 -5.58
CA VAL A 453 -5.33 -21.43 -6.08
C VAL A 453 -5.65 -21.95 -7.48
N PRO A 454 -5.00 -21.44 -8.56
CA PRO A 454 -5.23 -21.93 -9.93
C PRO A 454 -4.87 -23.41 -10.08
N ALA A 455 -5.50 -24.11 -11.01
CA ALA A 455 -5.13 -25.50 -11.31
C ALA A 455 -3.72 -25.56 -11.91
N ILE A 456 -2.95 -26.59 -11.55
CA ILE A 456 -1.57 -26.73 -12.03
C ILE A 456 -1.49 -26.80 -13.55
N LYS A 457 -2.40 -27.56 -14.19
CA LYS A 457 -2.52 -27.66 -15.64
C LYS A 457 -2.75 -26.30 -16.32
N ASP A 458 -3.65 -25.48 -15.76
CA ASP A 458 -3.92 -24.13 -16.28
C ASP A 458 -2.70 -23.23 -16.13
N THR A 459 -2.00 -23.31 -14.99
CA THR A 459 -0.77 -22.56 -14.75
C THR A 459 0.32 -22.95 -15.73
N LEU A 460 0.55 -24.26 -15.97
CA LEU A 460 1.56 -24.74 -16.90
C LEU A 460 1.23 -24.40 -18.35
N SER A 461 -0.04 -24.51 -18.75
CA SER A 461 -0.48 -24.09 -20.08
C SER A 461 -0.21 -22.60 -20.32
N ARG A 462 -0.56 -21.73 -19.38
CA ARG A 462 -0.32 -20.28 -19.47
C ARG A 462 1.17 -19.94 -19.42
N TYR A 463 1.94 -20.71 -18.65
CA TYR A 463 3.40 -20.58 -18.62
C TYR A 463 4.02 -20.91 -19.97
N LEU A 464 3.66 -22.04 -20.59
CA LEU A 464 4.17 -22.42 -21.90
C LEU A 464 3.76 -21.41 -22.99
N GLU A 465 2.53 -20.89 -22.92
CA GLU A 465 2.07 -19.82 -23.81
C GLU A 465 2.87 -18.53 -23.61
N SER A 466 3.22 -18.16 -22.37
CA SER A 466 3.97 -16.94 -22.09
C SER A 466 5.45 -17.02 -22.48
N VAL A 467 6.08 -18.20 -22.41
CA VAL A 467 7.47 -18.39 -22.84
C VAL A 467 7.60 -18.72 -24.33
N ARG A 468 6.52 -19.12 -25.00
CA ARG A 468 6.51 -19.42 -26.45
C ARG A 468 7.19 -18.36 -27.32
N PRO A 469 6.91 -17.04 -27.17
CA PRO A 469 7.55 -16.02 -28.00
C PRO A 469 9.04 -15.78 -27.66
N LEU A 470 9.53 -16.33 -26.55
CA LEU A 470 10.91 -16.17 -26.08
C LEU A 470 11.83 -17.33 -26.47
N LEU A 471 11.26 -18.45 -26.94
CA LEU A 471 11.96 -19.72 -27.12
C LEU A 471 11.88 -20.22 -28.56
N THR A 472 12.96 -20.85 -29.02
CA THR A 472 12.96 -21.64 -30.25
C THR A 472 12.05 -22.87 -30.12
N ASP A 473 11.67 -23.50 -31.23
CA ASP A 473 10.82 -24.70 -31.19
C ASP A 473 11.45 -25.86 -30.42
N GLN A 474 12.78 -26.00 -30.48
CA GLN A 474 13.51 -27.03 -29.75
C GLN A 474 13.52 -26.74 -28.24
N GLU A 475 13.76 -25.49 -27.83
CA GLU A 475 13.70 -25.08 -26.43
C GLU A 475 12.28 -25.17 -25.88
N LEU A 476 11.27 -24.77 -26.64
CA LEU A 476 9.87 -24.91 -26.26
C LEU A 476 9.50 -26.38 -26.05
N LYS A 477 9.94 -27.27 -26.95
CA LYS A 477 9.71 -28.71 -26.80
C LYS A 477 10.30 -29.21 -25.48
N ARG A 478 11.56 -28.87 -25.21
CA ARG A 478 12.22 -29.19 -23.93
C ARG A 478 11.44 -28.63 -22.74
N MET A 479 10.99 -27.38 -22.79
CA MET A 479 10.23 -26.77 -21.69
C MET A 479 8.87 -27.42 -21.49
N THR A 480 8.24 -27.88 -22.57
CA THR A 480 6.98 -28.62 -22.53
C THR A 480 7.18 -29.99 -21.89
N ASP A 481 8.24 -30.71 -22.25
CA ASP A 481 8.59 -32.00 -21.65
C ASP A 481 8.84 -31.83 -20.13
N LEU A 482 9.59 -30.81 -19.72
CA LEU A 482 9.83 -30.48 -18.31
C LEU A 482 8.55 -30.08 -17.56
N ALA A 483 7.65 -29.32 -18.20
CA ALA A 483 6.38 -28.94 -17.61
C ALA A 483 5.48 -30.17 -17.37
N ASN A 484 5.44 -31.10 -18.33
CA ASN A 484 4.69 -32.35 -18.22
C ASN A 484 5.28 -33.25 -17.12
N ASP A 485 6.61 -33.37 -17.05
CA ASP A 485 7.29 -34.11 -15.99
C ASP A 485 6.96 -33.50 -14.61
N PHE A 486 7.08 -32.17 -14.46
CA PHE A 486 6.72 -31.47 -13.24
C PHE A 486 5.25 -31.68 -12.84
N GLU A 487 4.31 -31.63 -13.79
CA GLU A 487 2.90 -31.92 -13.51
C GLU A 487 2.72 -33.34 -12.95
N SER A 488 3.33 -34.33 -13.60
CA SER A 488 3.18 -35.74 -13.26
C SER A 488 3.87 -36.14 -11.95
N THR A 489 4.96 -35.46 -11.59
CA THR A 489 5.78 -35.79 -10.42
C THR A 489 5.53 -34.83 -9.24
N LEU A 490 6.39 -33.81 -9.08
CA LEU A 490 6.48 -32.94 -7.91
C LEU A 490 5.33 -31.93 -7.82
N GLY A 491 4.88 -31.41 -8.96
CA GLY A 491 3.92 -30.32 -9.05
C GLY A 491 2.58 -30.66 -8.39
N ASN A 492 2.06 -31.87 -8.63
CA ASN A 492 0.83 -32.33 -7.98
C ASN A 492 0.96 -32.42 -6.45
N ARG A 493 2.12 -32.79 -5.93
CA ARG A 493 2.39 -32.82 -4.47
C ARG A 493 2.44 -31.41 -3.89
N LEU A 494 3.16 -30.50 -4.53
CA LEU A 494 3.24 -29.09 -4.12
C LEU A 494 1.86 -28.41 -4.18
N GLN A 495 1.07 -28.69 -5.21
CA GLN A 495 -0.29 -28.17 -5.37
C GLN A 495 -1.21 -28.59 -4.22
N ARG A 496 -1.07 -29.82 -3.68
CA ARG A 496 -1.82 -30.27 -2.50
C ARG A 496 -1.44 -29.47 -1.26
N TYR A 497 -0.14 -29.23 -1.03
CA TYR A 497 0.31 -28.40 0.09
C TYR A 497 -0.15 -26.95 -0.04
N LEU A 498 -0.14 -26.40 -1.26
CA LEU A 498 -0.62 -25.05 -1.53
C LEU A 498 -2.12 -24.91 -1.27
N LYS A 499 -2.92 -25.88 -1.73
CA LYS A 499 -4.36 -25.94 -1.44
C LYS A 499 -4.62 -26.07 0.06
N LEU A 500 -3.85 -26.91 0.76
CA LEU A 500 -3.94 -27.02 2.21
C LEU A 500 -3.68 -25.66 2.86
N LYS A 501 -2.57 -24.98 2.53
CA LYS A 501 -2.28 -23.62 3.05
C LYS A 501 -3.42 -22.64 2.76
N ALA A 502 -3.99 -22.66 1.57
CA ALA A 502 -5.08 -21.77 1.17
C ALA A 502 -6.38 -21.96 1.96
N LEU A 503 -6.60 -23.12 2.59
CA LEU A 503 -7.75 -23.35 3.48
C LEU A 503 -7.61 -22.61 4.82
N TRP A 504 -6.39 -22.45 5.31
CA TRP A 504 -6.12 -21.84 6.62
C TRP A 504 -5.65 -20.38 6.53
N ALA A 505 -5.12 -19.96 5.38
CA ALA A 505 -4.64 -18.60 5.16
C ALA A 505 -5.74 -17.69 4.58
N THR A 506 -5.81 -16.43 5.03
CA THR A 506 -6.67 -15.41 4.41
C THR A 506 -6.26 -15.16 2.95
N ASN A 507 -4.95 -15.11 2.71
CA ASN A 507 -4.32 -15.11 1.39
C ASN A 507 -3.09 -16.03 1.47
N TYR A 508 -3.00 -17.03 0.60
CA TYR A 508 -1.94 -18.02 0.65
C TYR A 508 -0.57 -17.49 0.17
N VAL A 509 -0.53 -16.31 -0.47
CA VAL A 509 0.67 -15.72 -1.07
C VAL A 509 1.24 -14.58 -0.23
N SER A 510 0.42 -13.83 0.50
CA SER A 510 0.84 -12.53 1.07
C SER A 510 2.05 -12.60 2.00
N ASP A 511 2.11 -13.59 2.89
CA ASP A 511 3.24 -13.79 3.82
C ASP A 511 4.53 -14.13 3.06
N TRP A 512 4.45 -15.06 2.10
CA TRP A 512 5.59 -15.41 1.26
C TRP A 512 6.03 -14.28 0.33
N TRP A 513 5.08 -13.50 -0.20
CA TRP A 513 5.38 -12.35 -1.04
C TRP A 513 6.14 -11.28 -0.26
N GLU A 514 5.65 -10.92 0.92
CA GLU A 514 6.31 -9.95 1.80
C GLU A 514 7.72 -10.42 2.19
N GLU A 515 7.84 -11.67 2.64
CA GLU A 515 9.11 -12.21 3.11
C GLU A 515 10.13 -12.44 1.99
N TYR A 516 9.79 -13.22 0.96
CA TYR A 516 10.76 -13.69 -0.02
C TYR A 516 11.04 -12.70 -1.15
N ILE A 517 10.06 -11.86 -1.52
CA ILE A 517 10.25 -10.88 -2.60
C ILE A 517 10.86 -9.59 -2.08
N TYR A 518 10.45 -9.11 -0.91
CA TYR A 518 10.90 -7.81 -0.40
C TYR A 518 11.89 -7.93 0.76
N LEU A 519 11.56 -8.70 1.81
CA LEU A 519 12.31 -8.65 3.06
C LEU A 519 13.59 -9.48 3.06
N ARG A 520 13.70 -10.53 2.24
CA ARG A 520 14.93 -11.35 2.10
C ARG A 520 15.91 -10.83 1.07
N GLY A 521 15.51 -9.91 0.18
CA GLY A 521 16.45 -9.23 -0.72
C GLY A 521 17.56 -8.54 0.08
N ARG A 522 18.83 -8.80 -0.28
CA ARG A 522 20.01 -8.25 0.43
C ARG A 522 20.63 -7.04 -0.26
N GLY A 523 20.31 -6.83 -1.54
CA GLY A 523 20.74 -5.65 -2.29
C GLY A 523 20.04 -4.36 -1.85
N PRO A 524 20.46 -3.21 -2.39
CA PRO A 524 19.99 -1.91 -1.93
C PRO A 524 18.54 -1.69 -2.36
N ILE A 525 17.71 -1.10 -1.48
CA ILE A 525 16.27 -0.92 -1.75
C ILE A 525 15.95 0.37 -2.49
N MET A 526 16.81 1.39 -2.40
CA MET A 526 16.59 2.74 -2.93
C MET A 526 16.13 2.77 -4.40
N VAL A 527 16.76 1.99 -5.27
CA VAL A 527 16.41 1.92 -6.71
C VAL A 527 15.72 0.61 -7.07
N ASN A 528 16.08 -0.49 -6.41
CA ASN A 528 15.58 -1.82 -6.80
C ASN A 528 14.19 -2.15 -6.24
N SER A 529 13.71 -1.41 -5.24
CA SER A 529 12.43 -1.69 -4.58
C SER A 529 11.59 -0.46 -4.30
N ASN A 530 12.20 0.66 -3.90
CA ASN A 530 11.46 1.88 -3.61
C ASN A 530 10.94 2.51 -4.90
N TYR A 531 9.77 3.12 -4.82
CA TYR A 531 9.18 3.89 -5.91
C TYR A 531 8.89 5.30 -5.41
N TYR A 532 8.74 6.23 -6.33
CA TYR A 532 8.39 7.61 -6.02
C TYR A 532 7.07 8.01 -6.71
N GLY A 533 6.45 9.04 -6.18
CA GLY A 533 5.35 9.75 -6.83
C GLY A 533 5.71 11.22 -6.96
N MET A 534 5.23 11.87 -8.00
CA MET A 534 5.34 13.32 -8.17
C MET A 534 4.00 13.97 -7.83
N ASP A 535 4.05 15.14 -7.20
CA ASP A 535 2.88 16.01 -7.12
C ASP A 535 2.56 16.66 -8.49
N PHE A 536 1.59 17.58 -8.52
CA PHE A 536 1.23 18.34 -9.72
C PHE A 536 2.44 18.89 -10.48
N LEU A 537 2.64 18.43 -11.71
CA LEU A 537 3.75 18.82 -12.57
C LEU A 537 3.73 20.33 -12.87
N TYR A 538 2.58 20.86 -13.28
CA TYR A 538 2.45 22.23 -13.78
C TYR A 538 1.96 23.24 -12.75
N VAL A 539 1.34 22.77 -11.66
CA VAL A 539 0.80 23.64 -10.62
C VAL A 539 1.79 23.70 -9.45
N THR A 540 2.05 24.90 -8.93
CA THR A 540 2.87 25.09 -7.73
C THR A 540 2.04 25.92 -6.76
N PRO A 541 1.34 25.29 -5.79
CA PRO A 541 0.37 26.00 -4.95
C PRO A 541 0.98 27.14 -4.13
N THR A 542 2.24 27.00 -3.73
CA THR A 542 3.04 28.06 -3.09
C THR A 542 4.51 27.83 -3.43
N THR A 543 5.28 28.91 -3.54
CA THR A 543 6.74 28.86 -3.70
C THR A 543 7.47 28.81 -2.36
N VAL A 544 6.75 28.96 -1.25
CA VAL A 544 7.33 28.97 0.11
C VAL A 544 7.41 27.53 0.63
N GLN A 545 8.64 27.01 0.75
CA GLN A 545 8.92 25.65 1.22
C GLN A 545 8.27 25.34 2.58
N ALA A 546 8.41 26.24 3.57
CA ALA A 546 7.83 26.03 4.90
C ALA A 546 6.30 25.96 4.88
N ALA A 547 5.64 26.85 4.15
CA ALA A 547 4.20 26.86 4.00
C ALA A 547 3.70 25.60 3.28
N ARG A 548 4.43 25.15 2.26
CA ARG A 548 4.15 23.90 1.54
C ARG A 548 4.24 22.71 2.48
N ALA A 549 5.28 22.66 3.29
CA ALA A 549 5.53 21.59 4.25
C ALA A 549 4.48 21.53 5.36
N GLY A 550 4.14 22.68 5.95
CA GLY A 550 3.08 22.76 6.97
C GLY A 550 1.74 22.23 6.46
N ASN A 551 1.31 22.67 5.27
CA ASN A 551 0.05 22.20 4.66
C ASN A 551 0.10 20.71 4.28
N THR A 552 1.21 20.24 3.72
CA THR A 552 1.37 18.82 3.34
C THR A 552 1.31 17.91 4.56
N ILE A 553 2.03 18.26 5.64
CA ILE A 553 2.02 17.52 6.90
C ILE A 553 0.60 17.50 7.50
N THR A 554 -0.08 18.64 7.56
CA THR A 554 -1.46 18.70 8.05
C THR A 554 -2.38 17.81 7.22
N ALA A 555 -2.32 17.86 5.89
CA ALA A 555 -3.17 17.06 5.02
C ALA A 555 -2.95 15.55 5.24
N LEU A 556 -1.69 15.11 5.37
CA LEU A 556 -1.34 13.72 5.66
C LEU A 556 -1.84 13.27 7.03
N LEU A 557 -1.76 14.11 8.05
CA LEU A 557 -2.26 13.80 9.39
C LEU A 557 -3.79 13.76 9.45
N LEU A 558 -4.47 14.62 8.68
CA LEU A 558 -5.93 14.53 8.50
C LEU A 558 -6.32 13.23 7.78
N TYR A 559 -5.55 12.82 6.77
CA TYR A 559 -5.75 11.52 6.11
C TYR A 559 -5.53 10.36 7.09
N ARG A 560 -4.43 10.37 7.86
CA ARG A 560 -4.17 9.39 8.92
C ARG A 560 -5.33 9.31 9.92
N ARG A 561 -5.87 10.46 10.34
CA ARG A 561 -7.04 10.49 11.24
C ARG A 561 -8.25 9.80 10.61
N LYS A 562 -8.51 9.99 9.32
CA LYS A 562 -9.59 9.31 8.60
C LYS A 562 -9.35 7.80 8.49
N VAL A 563 -8.11 7.36 8.26
CA VAL A 563 -7.73 5.92 8.28
C VAL A 563 -7.98 5.32 9.66
N ASN A 564 -7.46 5.96 10.71
CA ASN A 564 -7.56 5.47 12.10
C ASN A 564 -9.00 5.43 12.62
N LYS A 565 -9.87 6.34 12.14
CA LYS A 565 -11.30 6.34 12.44
C LYS A 565 -12.13 5.50 11.49
N GLU A 566 -11.51 4.89 10.48
CA GLU A 566 -12.15 4.11 9.41
C GLU A 566 -13.20 4.90 8.60
N GLU A 567 -13.07 6.23 8.55
CA GLU A 567 -14.00 7.15 7.88
C GLU A 567 -13.75 7.22 6.36
N LEU A 568 -12.66 6.65 5.88
CA LEU A 568 -12.41 6.53 4.45
C LEU A 568 -13.38 5.53 3.82
N THR A 569 -13.97 5.92 2.71
CA THR A 569 -14.82 5.03 1.93
C THR A 569 -13.98 3.89 1.35
N PRO A 570 -14.40 2.62 1.50
CA PRO A 570 -13.68 1.49 0.92
C PRO A 570 -13.49 1.64 -0.59
N SER A 571 -12.26 1.43 -1.06
CA SER A 571 -11.94 1.42 -2.48
C SER A 571 -12.71 0.33 -3.20
N ARG A 572 -13.10 0.60 -4.45
CA ARG A 572 -13.85 -0.34 -5.29
C ARG A 572 -13.19 -0.45 -6.66
N VAL A 573 -13.41 -1.57 -7.33
CA VAL A 573 -13.02 -1.72 -8.74
C VAL A 573 -13.75 -0.65 -9.56
N PRO A 574 -13.04 0.20 -10.34
CA PRO A 574 -13.64 1.29 -11.09
C PRO A 574 -14.85 0.85 -11.92
N GLY A 575 -15.95 1.61 -11.84
CA GLY A 575 -17.19 1.30 -12.54
C GLY A 575 -18.04 0.16 -11.95
N THR A 576 -17.65 -0.39 -10.79
CA THR A 576 -18.39 -1.49 -10.13
C THR A 576 -18.58 -1.24 -8.62
N ASP A 577 -19.43 -2.07 -7.99
CA ASP A 577 -19.68 -2.04 -6.55
C ASP A 577 -18.78 -3.01 -5.75
N ILE A 578 -17.75 -3.56 -6.39
CA ILE A 578 -16.89 -4.61 -5.82
C ILE A 578 -15.82 -3.96 -4.94
N PRO A 579 -15.80 -4.19 -3.61
CA PRO A 579 -14.81 -3.63 -2.71
C PRO A 579 -13.44 -4.29 -2.91
N LEU A 580 -12.39 -3.52 -2.65
CA LEU A 580 -11.00 -3.96 -2.63
C LEU A 580 -10.50 -4.11 -1.20
N CYS A 581 -9.40 -4.86 -1.03
CA CYS A 581 -8.73 -5.01 0.25
C CYS A 581 -8.12 -3.67 0.69
N ALA A 582 -8.33 -3.31 1.97
CA ALA A 582 -7.80 -2.08 2.56
C ALA A 582 -6.66 -2.35 3.58
N ALA A 583 -6.20 -3.60 3.73
CA ALA A 583 -5.24 -3.98 4.77
C ALA A 583 -3.91 -3.20 4.70
N GLN A 584 -3.51 -2.72 3.53
CA GLN A 584 -2.29 -1.92 3.37
C GLN A 584 -2.40 -0.51 4.00
N CYS A 585 -3.63 0.03 4.16
CA CYS A 585 -3.83 1.35 4.76
C CYS A 585 -3.34 1.41 6.21
N GLU A 586 -3.40 0.29 6.94
CA GLU A 586 -2.94 0.21 8.33
C GLU A 586 -1.45 0.55 8.46
N ARG A 587 -0.63 0.12 7.50
CA ARG A 587 0.83 0.21 7.55
C ARG A 587 1.39 1.46 6.84
N MET A 588 0.53 2.38 6.42
CA MET A 588 0.99 3.55 5.68
C MET A 588 1.76 4.52 6.58
N PHE A 589 1.26 4.79 7.78
CA PHE A 589 1.91 5.63 8.78
C PHE A 589 2.56 4.80 9.87
N ASN A 590 3.43 5.43 10.66
CA ASN A 590 4.06 4.83 11.84
C ASN A 590 4.67 3.46 11.49
N THR A 591 5.35 3.36 10.35
CA THR A 591 5.88 2.10 9.85
C THR A 591 7.26 2.32 9.27
N THR A 592 8.16 1.38 9.54
CA THR A 592 9.53 1.38 9.00
C THR A 592 9.96 -0.06 8.77
N ARG A 593 10.85 -0.24 7.80
CA ARG A 593 11.59 -1.48 7.57
C ARG A 593 12.89 -1.43 8.36
N THR A 594 13.13 -2.39 9.24
CA THR A 594 14.41 -2.50 9.94
C THR A 594 15.28 -3.56 9.27
N PRO A 595 16.57 -3.27 9.00
CA PRO A 595 17.47 -4.21 8.37
C PRO A 595 17.78 -5.37 9.32
N GLY A 596 17.81 -6.59 8.77
CA GLY A 596 18.31 -7.78 9.47
C GLY A 596 19.41 -8.46 8.68
N ALA A 597 20.18 -9.36 9.30
CA ALA A 597 21.26 -10.07 8.60
C ALA A 597 20.74 -10.92 7.43
N GLU A 598 19.73 -11.76 7.68
CA GLU A 598 19.12 -12.64 6.66
C GLU A 598 17.79 -12.12 6.14
N THR A 599 17.00 -11.46 6.98
CA THR A 599 15.65 -11.01 6.64
C THR A 599 15.34 -9.72 7.40
N ASP A 600 14.82 -8.74 6.68
CA ASP A 600 14.38 -7.47 7.25
C ASP A 600 13.01 -7.62 7.92
N VAL A 601 12.67 -6.69 8.79
CA VAL A 601 11.40 -6.73 9.53
C VAL A 601 10.63 -5.44 9.32
N LEU A 602 9.36 -5.54 8.94
CA LEU A 602 8.44 -4.40 8.99
C LEU A 602 7.95 -4.20 10.42
N GLN A 603 8.27 -3.04 10.97
CA GLN A 603 7.82 -2.63 12.30
C GLN A 603 6.72 -1.58 12.13
N HIS A 604 5.63 -1.74 12.88
CA HIS A 604 4.47 -0.86 12.86
C HIS A 604 4.10 -0.45 14.29
N TRP A 605 3.85 0.83 14.51
CA TRP A 605 3.53 1.41 15.80
C TRP A 605 2.11 2.00 15.81
N LEU A 606 1.41 1.87 16.93
CA LEU A 606 -0.01 2.24 17.04
C LEU A 606 -0.24 3.76 16.91
N ASP A 607 0.62 4.58 17.51
CA ASP A 607 0.48 6.04 17.44
C ASP A 607 1.83 6.75 17.56
N SER A 608 1.99 7.80 16.76
CA SER A 608 3.14 8.71 16.77
C SER A 608 2.66 10.15 16.68
N ASP A 609 3.10 10.98 17.63
CA ASP A 609 2.67 12.38 17.76
C ASP A 609 3.64 13.38 17.13
N PHE A 610 4.63 12.86 16.38
CA PHE A 610 5.68 13.64 15.76
C PHE A 610 6.04 13.05 14.39
N VAL A 611 6.66 13.90 13.57
CA VAL A 611 7.33 13.52 12.33
C VAL A 611 8.83 13.79 12.48
N VAL A 612 9.65 13.14 11.67
CA VAL A 612 11.07 13.50 11.56
C VAL A 612 11.29 14.29 10.29
N VAL A 613 12.01 15.40 10.42
CA VAL A 613 12.34 16.32 9.35
C VAL A 613 13.86 16.29 9.14
N TYR A 614 14.28 16.10 7.91
CA TYR A 614 15.67 16.22 7.49
C TYR A 614 15.89 17.54 6.75
N HIS A 615 16.96 18.26 7.10
CA HIS A 615 17.41 19.44 6.37
C HIS A 615 18.92 19.62 6.49
N ARG A 616 19.64 19.69 5.35
CA ARG A 616 21.09 19.93 5.28
C ARG A 616 21.91 19.05 6.24
N GLY A 617 21.70 17.74 6.18
CA GLY A 617 22.47 16.78 6.99
C GLY A 617 22.05 16.65 8.46
N ARG A 618 20.96 17.30 8.87
CA ARG A 618 20.47 17.31 10.26
C ARG A 618 19.09 16.69 10.37
N TYR A 619 18.81 16.07 11.52
CA TYR A 619 17.53 15.41 11.81
C TYR A 619 16.81 16.09 12.96
N PHE A 620 15.57 16.52 12.71
CA PHE A 620 14.73 17.21 13.68
C PHE A 620 13.50 16.39 14.01
N ARG A 621 13.19 16.27 15.30
CA ARG A 621 11.91 15.72 15.76
C ARG A 621 10.89 16.85 15.86
N LEU A 622 9.94 16.89 14.93
CA LEU A 622 8.91 17.92 14.87
C LEU A 622 7.58 17.39 15.44
N TRP A 623 7.15 17.95 16.57
CA TRP A 623 5.87 17.60 17.19
C TRP A 623 4.72 18.16 16.37
N VAL A 624 3.72 17.33 16.11
CA VAL A 624 2.54 17.72 15.31
C VAL A 624 1.27 17.83 16.16
N TYR A 625 1.31 17.43 17.43
CA TYR A 625 0.24 17.59 18.40
C TYR A 625 0.70 18.42 19.60
N ARG A 626 -0.24 19.18 20.19
CA ARG A 626 -0.06 19.87 21.48
C ARG A 626 -1.34 19.70 22.31
N GLY A 627 -1.23 19.03 23.46
CA GLY A 627 -2.38 18.74 24.32
C GLY A 627 -3.49 17.95 23.62
N GLY A 628 -3.14 16.99 22.77
CA GLY A 628 -4.10 16.20 21.98
C GLY A 628 -4.70 16.92 20.76
N ARG A 629 -4.45 18.23 20.59
CA ARG A 629 -4.87 18.99 19.41
C ARG A 629 -3.80 18.92 18.32
N LEU A 630 -4.23 18.64 17.09
CA LEU A 630 -3.38 18.77 15.89
C LEU A 630 -2.98 20.24 15.70
N LEU A 631 -1.70 20.50 15.48
CA LEU A 631 -1.21 21.85 15.17
C LEU A 631 -1.76 22.34 13.83
N SER A 632 -2.08 23.63 13.76
CA SER A 632 -2.54 24.28 12.54
C SER A 632 -1.42 24.37 11.50
N PRO A 633 -1.74 24.48 10.19
CA PRO A 633 -0.72 24.62 9.15
C PRO A 633 0.27 25.76 9.41
N ARG A 634 -0.21 26.88 9.97
CA ARG A 634 0.63 28.05 10.30
C ARG A 634 1.57 27.81 11.50
N GLU A 635 1.12 27.04 12.50
CA GLU A 635 1.98 26.63 13.62
C GLU A 635 3.07 25.65 13.16
N LEU A 636 2.76 24.78 12.20
CA LEU A 636 3.74 23.88 11.59
C LEU A 636 4.70 24.63 10.67
N GLU A 637 4.19 25.54 9.84
CA GLU A 637 4.99 26.42 8.98
C GLU A 637 6.03 27.20 9.81
N HIS A 638 5.64 27.77 10.96
CA HIS A 638 6.58 28.50 11.82
C HIS A 638 7.68 27.60 12.40
N GLN A 639 7.36 26.37 12.82
CA GLN A 639 8.36 25.41 13.28
C GLN A 639 9.30 24.98 12.15
N ILE A 640 8.76 24.78 10.94
CA ILE A 640 9.54 24.39 9.77
C ILE A 640 10.45 25.53 9.31
N GLN A 641 9.95 26.76 9.34
CA GLN A 641 10.76 27.95 9.05
C GLN A 641 11.91 28.07 10.06
N SER A 642 11.66 27.77 11.34
CA SER A 642 12.73 27.72 12.35
C SER A 642 13.79 26.66 12.03
N ILE A 643 13.41 25.50 11.45
CA ILE A 643 14.35 24.47 11.00
C ILE A 643 15.16 24.93 9.77
N LEU A 644 14.51 25.60 8.82
CA LEU A 644 15.18 26.14 7.62
C LEU A 644 16.18 27.26 7.97
N ASP A 645 15.83 28.09 8.95
CA ASP A 645 16.64 29.24 9.39
C ASP A 645 17.72 28.86 10.41
N ASP A 646 17.73 27.62 10.92
CA ASP A 646 18.72 27.17 11.90
C ASP A 646 20.12 27.08 11.27
N PRO A 647 21.11 27.88 11.74
CA PRO A 647 22.44 27.94 11.15
C PRO A 647 23.40 26.86 11.66
N SER A 648 22.99 26.00 12.61
CA SER A 648 23.87 25.01 13.22
C SER A 648 24.42 23.99 12.19
N PRO A 649 25.71 23.59 12.28
CA PRO A 649 26.25 22.54 11.45
C PRO A 649 25.74 21.15 11.91
N PRO A 650 25.70 20.14 11.02
CA PRO A 650 25.43 18.76 11.42
C PRO A 650 26.50 18.25 12.38
N PHE A 651 26.12 17.36 13.30
CA PHE A 651 27.10 16.70 14.16
C PHE A 651 28.04 15.81 13.32
N PRO A 652 29.27 15.54 13.79
CA PRO A 652 30.20 14.67 13.07
C PRO A 652 29.58 13.31 12.72
N GLY A 653 29.55 12.98 11.43
CA GLY A 653 28.96 11.75 10.90
C GLY A 653 27.44 11.77 10.68
N GLU A 654 26.74 12.82 11.13
CA GLU A 654 25.29 12.96 10.94
C GLU A 654 24.93 13.31 9.49
N GLU A 655 25.76 14.13 8.85
CA GLU A 655 25.47 14.73 7.53
C GLU A 655 25.06 13.71 6.47
N LYS A 656 25.73 12.54 6.47
CA LYS A 656 25.51 11.47 5.50
C LYS A 656 24.88 10.22 6.10
N LEU A 657 24.29 10.32 7.29
CA LEU A 657 23.75 9.18 8.03
C LEU A 657 22.71 8.39 7.22
N GLY A 658 21.88 9.07 6.44
CA GLY A 658 20.86 8.43 5.60
C GLY A 658 21.42 7.48 4.54
N ALA A 659 22.71 7.62 4.16
CA ALA A 659 23.38 6.75 3.20
C ALA A 659 23.36 5.28 3.63
N LEU A 660 23.37 5.03 4.94
CA LEU A 660 23.28 3.67 5.48
C LEU A 660 22.00 2.97 5.04
N THR A 661 20.89 3.70 4.86
CA THR A 661 19.62 3.13 4.38
C THR A 661 19.57 2.92 2.87
N ALA A 662 20.48 3.55 2.12
CA ALA A 662 20.56 3.46 0.66
C ALA A 662 21.36 2.25 0.16
N GLY A 663 22.37 1.85 0.93
CA GLY A 663 23.27 0.74 0.62
C GLY A 663 22.67 -0.65 0.85
N ASP A 664 23.54 -1.65 0.82
CA ASP A 664 23.17 -3.05 1.02
C ASP A 664 22.63 -3.32 2.42
N ARG A 665 21.73 -4.30 2.52
CA ARG A 665 20.98 -4.57 3.76
C ARG A 665 21.85 -5.19 4.85
N CYS A 666 22.81 -6.04 4.49
CA CYS A 666 23.69 -6.71 5.46
C CYS A 666 24.65 -5.72 6.15
N PRO A 667 25.41 -4.86 5.44
CA PRO A 667 26.21 -3.82 6.07
C PRO A 667 25.35 -2.90 6.94
N TRP A 668 24.17 -2.48 6.46
CA TRP A 668 23.28 -1.65 7.25
C TRP A 668 22.82 -2.35 8.54
N ALA A 669 22.45 -3.64 8.49
CA ALA A 669 22.08 -4.41 9.68
C ALA A 669 23.22 -4.46 10.71
N GLN A 670 24.45 -4.72 10.26
CA GLN A 670 25.64 -4.78 11.11
C GLN A 670 25.96 -3.42 11.76
N MET A 671 25.95 -2.35 10.96
CA MET A 671 26.17 -0.99 11.46
C MET A 671 25.08 -0.58 12.46
N ARG A 672 23.82 -0.95 12.20
CA ARG A 672 22.70 -0.71 13.12
C ARG A 672 22.92 -1.41 14.46
N GLU A 673 23.36 -2.65 14.46
CA GLU A 673 23.65 -3.41 15.69
C GLU A 673 24.86 -2.84 16.45
N GLN A 674 25.93 -2.52 15.75
CA GLN A 674 27.17 -2.03 16.33
C GLN A 674 27.03 -0.62 16.93
N PHE A 675 26.42 0.31 16.18
CA PHE A 675 26.46 1.75 16.53
C PHE A 675 25.13 2.30 17.06
N PHE A 676 24.02 1.58 16.91
CA PHE A 676 22.67 2.05 17.29
C PHE A 676 21.95 1.15 18.31
N SER A 677 22.67 0.23 18.96
CA SER A 677 22.11 -0.67 19.99
C SER A 677 21.96 -0.03 21.38
N SER A 678 22.65 1.08 21.65
CA SER A 678 22.63 1.75 22.95
C SER A 678 22.87 3.27 22.86
N GLY A 679 22.79 3.95 24.00
CA GLY A 679 23.13 5.38 24.12
C GLY A 679 22.20 6.34 23.38
N VAL A 680 22.78 7.47 22.95
CA VAL A 680 22.07 8.54 22.23
C VAL A 680 21.65 8.06 20.83
N ASN A 681 22.53 7.35 20.12
CA ASN A 681 22.27 6.83 18.78
C ASN A 681 21.02 5.95 18.73
N ARG A 682 20.85 5.05 19.70
CA ARG A 682 19.62 4.23 19.80
C ARG A 682 18.37 5.10 19.95
N ARG A 683 18.41 6.13 20.80
CA ARG A 683 17.25 7.01 21.03
C ARG A 683 16.94 7.85 19.79
N SER A 684 17.97 8.31 19.08
CA SER A 684 17.83 9.07 17.83
C SER A 684 17.27 8.19 16.72
N LEU A 685 17.78 6.98 16.53
CA LEU A 685 17.26 6.04 15.55
C LEU A 685 15.83 5.61 15.89
N ASP A 686 15.51 5.35 17.17
CA ASP A 686 14.15 5.06 17.62
C ASP A 686 13.18 6.20 17.28
N ALA A 687 13.63 7.46 17.38
CA ALA A 687 12.82 8.60 16.96
C ALA A 687 12.54 8.56 15.44
N ILE A 688 13.53 8.29 14.60
CA ILE A 688 13.35 8.17 13.13
C ILE A 688 12.41 7.01 12.78
N GLU A 689 12.64 5.83 13.36
CA GLU A 689 11.87 4.60 13.13
C GLU A 689 10.41 4.75 13.58
N ARG A 690 10.16 5.42 14.72
CA ARG A 690 8.81 5.63 15.29
C ARG A 690 8.06 6.85 14.76
N ALA A 691 8.70 7.74 14.02
CA ALA A 691 8.04 8.91 13.44
C ALA A 691 6.81 8.52 12.61
N ALA A 692 5.80 9.38 12.52
CA ALA A 692 4.61 9.08 11.72
C ALA A 692 4.93 8.85 10.24
N PHE A 693 5.85 9.65 9.72
CA PHE A 693 6.48 9.56 8.41
C PHE A 693 7.74 10.45 8.41
N PHE A 694 8.53 10.37 7.35
CA PHE A 694 9.76 11.13 7.20
C PHE A 694 9.55 12.29 6.23
N VAL A 695 10.11 13.46 6.52
CA VAL A 695 10.01 14.67 5.69
C VAL A 695 11.41 15.14 5.34
N THR A 696 11.67 15.40 4.07
CA THR A 696 12.91 16.01 3.60
C THR A 696 12.62 17.42 3.11
N LEU A 697 13.29 18.41 3.70
CA LEU A 697 13.36 19.77 3.21
C LEU A 697 14.63 19.90 2.35
N ASP A 698 14.47 19.71 1.05
CA ASP A 698 15.57 19.74 0.10
C ASP A 698 15.99 21.18 -0.17
N ASP A 699 17.30 21.42 -0.29
CA ASP A 699 17.85 22.75 -0.54
C ASP A 699 17.95 23.09 -2.04
N GLU A 700 17.67 22.12 -2.90
CA GLU A 700 17.59 22.29 -4.34
C GLU A 700 16.18 22.65 -4.82
N GLU A 701 16.11 23.24 -6.01
CA GLU A 701 14.88 23.51 -6.72
C GLU A 701 14.69 22.47 -7.82
N GLN A 702 13.52 21.83 -7.85
CA GLN A 702 13.15 20.87 -8.90
C GLN A 702 11.80 21.24 -9.50
N GLY A 703 11.46 20.67 -10.66
CA GLY A 703 10.18 20.86 -11.33
C GLY A 703 10.33 21.16 -12.82
N MET A 704 9.20 21.39 -13.49
CA MET A 704 9.15 21.51 -14.96
C MET A 704 9.60 22.89 -15.50
N LYS A 705 9.78 23.90 -14.66
CA LYS A 705 10.08 25.28 -15.09
C LYS A 705 11.53 25.40 -15.57
N GLY A 706 11.74 26.02 -16.73
CA GLY A 706 13.06 26.29 -17.32
C GLY A 706 13.07 26.10 -18.84
N ASP A 707 14.24 26.29 -19.45
CA ASP A 707 14.42 26.25 -20.92
C ASP A 707 14.41 24.83 -21.52
N ASP A 708 14.62 23.79 -20.69
CA ASP A 708 14.59 22.37 -21.09
C ASP A 708 13.60 21.56 -20.23
N PRO A 709 12.31 21.50 -20.62
CA PRO A 709 11.28 20.77 -19.88
C PRO A 709 11.55 19.26 -19.78
N ALA A 710 12.19 18.65 -20.79
CA ALA A 710 12.45 17.21 -20.81
C ALA A 710 13.58 16.85 -19.84
N GLY A 711 14.70 17.58 -19.87
CA GLY A 711 15.79 17.40 -18.91
C GLY A 711 15.38 17.77 -17.48
N ASN A 712 14.48 18.74 -17.32
CA ASN A 712 13.89 19.09 -16.02
C ASN A 712 13.09 17.93 -15.40
N LEU A 713 12.25 17.25 -16.20
CA LEU A 713 11.46 16.12 -15.72
C LEU A 713 12.37 14.94 -15.29
N ASP A 714 13.39 14.63 -16.08
CA ASP A 714 14.35 13.57 -15.78
C ASP A 714 15.12 13.86 -14.48
N ARG A 715 15.60 15.09 -14.29
CA ARG A 715 16.26 15.51 -13.04
C ARG A 715 15.33 15.42 -11.83
N TYR A 716 14.09 15.88 -11.98
CA TYR A 716 13.10 15.82 -10.91
C TYR A 716 12.75 14.37 -10.53
N ALA A 717 12.56 13.50 -11.53
CA ALA A 717 12.37 12.06 -11.34
C ALA A 717 13.51 11.41 -10.57
N LYS A 718 14.76 11.65 -10.99
CA LYS A 718 15.96 11.13 -10.33
C LYS A 718 16.08 11.61 -8.89
N SER A 719 15.84 12.90 -8.66
CA SER A 719 15.88 13.50 -7.32
C SER A 719 14.84 12.90 -6.36
N LEU A 720 13.65 12.56 -6.86
CA LEU A 720 12.63 11.87 -6.07
C LEU A 720 12.92 10.39 -5.84
N LEU A 721 13.53 9.71 -6.81
CA LEU A 721 13.86 8.30 -6.70
C LEU A 721 14.99 8.06 -5.67
N HIS A 722 16.09 8.80 -5.78
CA HIS A 722 17.29 8.55 -4.97
C HIS A 722 17.89 9.80 -4.30
N GLY A 723 17.50 11.01 -4.70
CA GLY A 723 18.07 12.25 -4.15
C GLY A 723 19.60 12.25 -4.23
N LYS A 724 20.25 12.68 -3.14
CA LYS A 724 21.70 12.63 -2.94
C LYS A 724 22.15 11.31 -2.29
N CYS A 725 21.28 10.30 -2.20
CA CYS A 725 21.46 9.01 -1.53
C CYS A 725 21.62 9.04 -0.01
N TYR A 726 21.88 10.20 0.60
CA TYR A 726 21.99 10.34 2.07
C TYR A 726 20.94 11.27 2.69
N ASP A 727 20.20 11.97 1.85
CA ASP A 727 19.19 12.96 2.20
C ASP A 727 17.77 12.38 2.24
N ARG A 728 17.64 11.05 2.24
CA ARG A 728 16.37 10.32 2.34
C ARG A 728 16.50 9.22 3.39
N TRP A 729 15.38 8.81 3.95
CA TRP A 729 15.31 7.62 4.81
C TRP A 729 14.54 6.52 4.09
N PHE A 730 15.27 5.69 3.32
CA PHE A 730 14.67 4.72 2.39
C PHE A 730 13.91 3.59 3.08
N ASP A 731 14.19 3.36 4.37
CA ASP A 731 13.52 2.38 5.20
C ASP A 731 12.14 2.80 5.68
N LYS A 732 11.78 4.09 5.59
CA LYS A 732 10.46 4.56 6.04
C LYS A 732 9.37 4.07 5.09
N SER A 733 8.17 3.79 5.62
CA SER A 733 7.02 3.42 4.78
C SER A 733 6.76 4.40 3.64
N PHE A 734 6.96 5.69 3.91
CA PHE A 734 7.11 6.71 2.88
C PHE A 734 7.90 7.91 3.42
N SER A 735 8.55 8.62 2.50
CA SER A 735 9.19 9.91 2.74
C SER A 735 8.55 10.97 1.86
N ILE A 736 8.31 12.16 2.40
CA ILE A 736 7.83 13.32 1.64
C ILE A 736 9.01 14.23 1.39
N VAL A 737 9.29 14.52 0.13
CA VAL A 737 10.33 15.47 -0.26
C VAL A 737 9.65 16.80 -0.57
N ILE A 738 10.25 17.89 -0.12
CA ILE A 738 9.75 19.25 -0.34
C ILE A 738 10.93 20.10 -0.75
N TYR A 739 10.93 20.53 -2.00
CA TYR A 739 12.00 21.32 -2.60
C TYR A 739 11.91 22.78 -2.19
N LYS A 740 13.03 23.50 -2.33
CA LYS A 740 13.15 24.91 -1.95
C LYS A 740 12.10 25.82 -2.59
N ASN A 741 11.67 25.50 -3.81
CA ASN A 741 10.64 26.22 -4.56
C ASN A 741 9.20 25.77 -4.27
N GLY A 742 8.98 24.93 -3.25
CA GLY A 742 7.66 24.46 -2.84
C GLY A 742 7.08 23.31 -3.70
N LYS A 743 7.89 22.68 -4.56
CA LYS A 743 7.53 21.40 -5.21
C LYS A 743 7.64 20.22 -4.23
N ASN A 744 6.85 19.17 -4.45
CA ASN A 744 6.87 17.93 -3.66
C ASN A 744 7.13 16.70 -4.52
#